data_AF-A0A173MZN8-F1
#
_entry.id   AF-A0A173MZN8-F1
#
_cell.length_a   1.000
_cell.length_b   1.000
_cell.length_c   1.000
_cell.angle_alpha   90.00
_cell.angle_beta   90.00
_cell.angle_gamma   90.00
#
_symmetry.space_group_name_H-M   'P 1'
#
loop_
_entity.id
_entity.type
_entity.pdbx_description
1 polymer ?
#
loop_
_entity_poly.entity_id
_entity_poly.type
_entity_poly.pdbx_seq_one_letter_code
_entity_poly.pdbx_strand_id
1 'polypeptide(L)'
;MIKKLNIKKMVSLFMSAAVITTMISIPTIKTYAAEDEKLLYTFDDSTTMGWNVVNPAANGGAFDTNVSAPIEYSEDLKMDGNDGALKINANFTNKTWDDASVMVNLGATGEDFSAYDTLDYDLFVPTNFDKKLIIGTAGMDSSWKWQDDLFTSDYSGIDLNSGEQTTISGKAYNKLHVTRSKTKAFDSLSDKTFMAFIIKIATTATTYCGPIYLDNIAISKGGYDPSAIPSKSGKDNICLEAENGTLTGLNITKDSSASGESYVQGFDAPGDTLKVTADIQISGSYAVVIRYKTFGGDKSNPVYLNKTKVKDCSFKQTDQWKDVIVGPLKLKAGKNEFSIGVSWGWIAVDYISFIGGDGKQVSKVDLSTSTTSSQPCDIPVNFTAVADDAAQYRFEVKKVDGEWKEISKYSSSLSCVWVPGTAGDYEIKVTARGLSLIDTQAEQTIKYTALPAYENKPLVNQMFGSGMVLQRDIDNAIWGWAKHGTNVTVTIGTETFTGVSDIDGKWKIGIGKHSAGEPYNISVVAGVETVNITDVLFGDVWLCSGQSNMAFTLKEAAEAANEIQNSNYPNIRYYTVPMKTSPAPVATMENPEGWKVCSPSTSSNLSAVAYFFARKLNKDLNVPIGVVFSAVGGTKAEEWTSYESLQTMPEYVDSSNEIKTGTADIDIISSPTVLYNGMIAPVVPYGLKGVLWYQGESNWGESTYNKLLPTLISDWRKNFGIKELPFILVQISAYGTLQSETNIVQNWNGLAEIREAQLKTMLSDKNVGLVVTTDVGDPANIHPTNKQDVGLRAALSAEKKVYNQNIIYSGPIYKSMVVEGNSIKISFDSIGSGLMVGLKQGLTPAVEVKDGKLTGFAIAGSDNVFYLADAVISGDTVVVSSSKVTNPTAVRFGWADSPVTNLYNKEGLPASTFRTDTTYIRVAEDIPTVLYGDINKDGKVNALDFALFKKFLLSSSGTYDTILDLNKDNSVNAVDFAILKKYLLGGISSLPYVK
;
A
#
# COMPACT_ATOMS: atom_id res chain seq x y z
N MET A 1 50.30 27.41 -29.06
CA MET A 1 50.08 28.83 -28.72
C MET A 1 49.45 28.88 -27.32
N ILE A 2 50.06 29.57 -26.34
CA ILE A 2 49.71 30.95 -25.90
C ILE A 2 48.28 30.97 -25.31
N LYS A 3 48.11 30.88 -23.99
CA LYS A 3 48.35 31.89 -22.92
C LYS A 3 47.31 33.03 -22.88
N LYS A 4 46.55 33.09 -21.77
CA LYS A 4 46.36 34.21 -20.81
C LYS A 4 45.23 33.79 -19.87
N LEU A 5 45.39 33.47 -18.58
CA LEU A 5 46.34 33.92 -17.56
C LEU A 5 46.19 35.43 -17.24
N ASN A 6 45.58 35.75 -16.10
CA ASN A 6 45.82 37.02 -15.40
C ASN A 6 45.72 36.87 -13.86
N ILE A 7 46.64 36.11 -13.27
CA ILE A 7 46.91 36.20 -11.83
C ILE A 7 47.60 37.55 -11.60
N LYS A 8 46.86 38.54 -11.05
CA LYS A 8 47.49 39.82 -10.66
C LYS A 8 46.81 40.62 -9.55
N LYS A 9 46.65 39.99 -8.38
CA LYS A 9 46.85 40.68 -7.08
C LYS A 9 47.48 39.72 -6.07
N MET A 10 48.81 39.70 -6.09
CA MET A 10 49.70 39.01 -5.15
C MET A 10 50.14 40.04 -4.07
N VAL A 11 50.75 39.55 -2.98
CA VAL A 11 51.54 40.31 -1.98
C VAL A 11 50.75 41.00 -0.85
N SER A 12 50.41 40.25 0.19
CA SER A 12 50.97 40.34 1.57
C SER A 12 50.34 39.22 2.43
N LEU A 13 50.97 38.63 3.46
CA LEU A 13 52.22 38.95 4.16
C LEU A 13 52.96 37.64 4.60
N PHE A 14 54.29 37.62 4.45
CA PHE A 14 55.37 36.76 5.01
C PHE A 14 55.18 35.38 5.68
N MET A 15 56.20 34.52 5.53
CA MET A 15 56.42 33.26 6.27
C MET A 15 57.41 33.39 7.47
N SER A 16 57.25 32.51 8.46
CA SER A 16 58.30 31.74 9.20
C SER A 16 59.61 32.35 9.77
N ALA A 17 59.76 32.27 11.10
CA ALA A 17 60.97 31.95 11.90
C ALA A 17 60.53 31.73 13.38
N ALA A 18 60.90 30.71 14.18
CA ALA A 18 62.22 30.19 14.62
C ALA A 18 62.88 31.09 15.73
N VAL A 19 63.47 30.62 16.87
CA VAL A 19 63.77 29.25 17.39
C VAL A 19 64.27 29.24 18.88
N ILE A 20 64.27 28.06 19.57
CA ILE A 20 65.15 27.59 20.71
C ILE A 20 64.94 27.98 22.22
N THR A 21 64.74 26.94 23.08
CA THR A 21 65.08 26.74 24.54
C THR A 21 64.49 27.68 25.64
N THR A 22 64.31 27.36 26.94
CA THR A 22 64.63 26.25 27.92
C THR A 22 63.74 26.44 29.20
N MET A 23 63.59 25.63 30.28
CA MET A 23 63.96 24.26 30.77
C MET A 23 63.14 23.93 32.07
N ILE A 24 63.27 22.70 32.66
CA ILE A 24 62.90 22.29 34.07
C ILE A 24 61.36 22.19 34.35
N SER A 25 60.77 21.11 34.92
CA SER A 25 61.29 19.84 35.49
C SER A 25 60.36 18.60 35.30
N ILE A 26 61.02 17.42 35.26
CA ILE A 26 60.59 16.00 35.30
C ILE A 26 59.80 15.64 36.59
N PRO A 27 59.02 14.52 36.74
CA PRO A 27 58.90 13.26 35.96
C PRO A 27 57.44 12.88 35.51
N THR A 28 57.12 11.80 34.78
CA THR A 28 57.90 10.78 34.03
C THR A 28 57.05 10.30 32.84
N ILE A 29 57.62 10.26 31.64
CA ILE A 29 57.09 9.49 30.50
C ILE A 29 58.26 8.71 29.88
N LYS A 30 58.09 7.41 29.65
CA LYS A 30 59.01 6.63 28.81
C LYS A 30 58.62 6.81 27.35
N THR A 31 59.58 7.19 26.52
CA THR A 31 59.40 7.48 25.10
C THR A 31 59.18 6.22 24.27
N TYR A 32 58.31 6.32 23.27
CA TYR A 32 58.30 5.41 22.13
C TYR A 32 59.60 5.53 21.33
N ALA A 33 60.00 4.43 20.70
CA ALA A 33 60.82 4.42 19.50
C ALA A 33 60.06 3.56 18.47
N ALA A 34 60.03 3.99 17.22
CA ALA A 34 59.26 3.32 16.16
C ALA A 34 60.19 2.64 15.16
N GLU A 35 59.88 1.38 14.82
CA GLU A 35 60.33 0.71 13.61
C GLU A 35 59.11 0.07 12.95
N ASP A 36 58.88 0.44 11.69
CA ASP A 36 57.98 -0.10 10.65
C ASP A 36 56.48 -0.32 10.92
N GLU A 37 55.67 0.11 9.94
CA GLU A 37 54.22 0.37 10.08
C GLU A 37 53.34 -0.89 10.09
N LYS A 38 53.13 -1.48 11.28
CA LYS A 38 52.01 -2.40 11.55
C LYS A 38 51.37 -2.18 12.93
N LEU A 39 50.36 -1.31 12.97
CA LEU A 39 49.43 -1.26 14.10
C LEU A 39 48.26 -2.23 13.86
N LEU A 40 48.20 -3.31 14.66
CA LEU A 40 46.96 -4.03 14.86
C LEU A 40 46.05 -3.21 15.77
N TYR A 41 44.79 -3.04 15.36
CA TYR A 41 43.70 -2.81 16.30
C TYR A 41 42.96 -4.12 16.50
N THR A 42 43.24 -4.79 17.61
CA THR A 42 42.29 -5.72 18.22
C THR A 42 41.23 -4.88 18.92
N PHE A 43 39.97 -4.98 18.48
CA PHE A 43 38.85 -4.62 19.34
C PHE A 43 38.54 -5.80 20.26
N ASP A 44 38.12 -5.50 21.47
CA ASP A 44 37.87 -6.45 22.56
C ASP A 44 36.36 -6.64 22.73
N ASP A 45 35.90 -7.88 22.91
CA ASP A 45 34.47 -8.26 22.85
C ASP A 45 33.71 -7.90 24.14
N SER A 46 33.69 -6.61 24.54
CA SER A 46 33.20 -6.19 25.86
C SER A 46 32.36 -4.90 25.95
N THR A 47 31.90 -4.31 24.85
CA THR A 47 30.92 -3.19 24.88
C THR A 47 29.47 -3.65 24.77
N THR A 48 28.93 -4.21 25.86
CA THR A 48 27.48 -4.47 25.99
C THR A 48 26.73 -3.21 26.47
N MET A 49 25.68 -2.78 25.76
CA MET A 49 24.75 -1.76 26.26
C MET A 49 23.96 -2.32 27.47
N GLY A 50 24.28 -1.86 28.68
CA GLY A 50 23.62 -2.30 29.92
C GLY A 50 22.54 -1.33 30.39
N TRP A 51 21.27 -1.74 30.32
CA TRP A 51 20.16 -1.04 30.97
C TRP A 51 19.92 -1.58 32.38
N ASN A 52 20.00 -0.72 33.40
CA ASN A 52 19.79 -1.09 34.80
C ASN A 52 18.42 -0.62 35.32
N VAL A 53 17.55 -1.55 35.71
CA VAL A 53 16.32 -1.25 36.46
C VAL A 53 16.68 -1.20 37.95
N VAL A 54 16.81 0.00 38.51
CA VAL A 54 17.20 0.19 39.92
C VAL A 54 15.95 0.38 40.79
N ASN A 55 15.72 -0.55 41.71
CA ASN A 55 14.62 -0.46 42.67
C ASN A 55 14.97 0.56 43.79
N PRO A 56 14.23 1.67 43.95
CA PRO A 56 14.53 2.68 44.96
C PRO A 56 14.18 2.18 46.36
N ALA A 57 15.20 1.75 47.12
CA ALA A 57 15.05 1.37 48.52
C ALA A 57 14.44 2.52 49.35
N ALA A 58 13.43 2.21 50.17
CA ALA A 58 12.67 3.18 50.94
C ALA A 58 13.42 3.67 52.19
N ASN A 59 14.54 4.38 52.00
CA ASN A 59 15.13 5.43 52.85
C ASN A 59 16.51 5.82 52.26
N GLY A 60 16.86 7.10 52.31
CA GLY A 60 18.03 7.64 51.58
C GLY A 60 19.38 6.98 51.93
N GLY A 61 19.87 6.14 51.02
CA GLY A 61 21.14 5.41 51.08
C GLY A 61 21.56 4.95 49.68
N ALA A 62 22.81 4.52 49.51
CA ALA A 62 23.38 4.22 48.20
C ALA A 62 22.62 3.10 47.45
N PHE A 63 22.55 3.22 46.11
CA PHE A 63 21.93 2.24 45.23
C PHE A 63 22.64 0.88 45.30
N ASP A 64 21.88 -0.20 45.49
CA ASP A 64 22.37 -1.58 45.27
C ASP A 64 22.29 -1.90 43.77
N THR A 65 23.37 -2.45 43.23
CA THR A 65 23.55 -2.76 41.81
C THR A 65 23.27 -4.22 41.46
N ASN A 66 22.88 -5.06 42.42
CA ASN A 66 22.80 -6.52 42.23
C ASN A 66 21.41 -7.09 41.91
N VAL A 67 20.42 -6.26 41.55
CA VAL A 67 19.06 -6.72 41.17
C VAL A 67 18.91 -6.81 39.65
N SER A 68 19.57 -7.80 39.04
CA SER A 68 19.48 -8.08 37.61
C SER A 68 18.22 -8.88 37.25
N ALA A 69 17.08 -8.19 37.13
CA ALA A 69 15.90 -8.74 36.49
C ALA A 69 16.10 -8.75 34.95
N PRO A 70 15.98 -9.89 34.25
CA PRO A 70 16.11 -9.91 32.80
C PRO A 70 14.94 -9.17 32.14
N ILE A 71 15.31 -8.32 31.17
CA ILE A 71 14.45 -7.75 30.14
C ILE A 71 14.66 -8.61 28.88
N GLU A 72 13.59 -8.97 28.16
CA GLU A 72 13.73 -9.58 26.84
C GLU A 72 14.03 -8.48 25.81
N TYR A 73 15.16 -8.59 25.12
CA TYR A 73 15.57 -7.64 24.10
C TYR A 73 14.82 -7.92 22.79
N SER A 74 14.09 -6.93 22.27
CA SER A 74 13.59 -6.95 20.89
C SER A 74 14.71 -6.62 19.91
N GLU A 75 14.82 -7.35 18.80
CA GLU A 75 15.94 -7.22 17.84
C GLU A 75 15.93 -5.92 17.00
N ASP A 76 14.90 -5.08 17.12
CA ASP A 76 14.70 -3.83 16.36
C ASP A 76 15.52 -2.61 16.87
N LEU A 77 16.83 -2.79 17.09
CA LEU A 77 17.77 -1.66 17.18
C LEU A 77 18.37 -1.37 15.79
N LYS A 78 17.73 -0.43 15.07
CA LYS A 78 18.15 0.01 13.73
C LYS A 78 18.78 1.40 13.79
N MET A 79 20.05 1.52 13.41
CA MET A 79 20.68 2.81 13.13
C MET A 79 20.29 3.25 11.71
N ASP A 80 19.39 4.24 11.61
CA ASP A 80 18.92 4.79 10.34
C ASP A 80 19.76 6.02 9.94
N GLY A 81 20.86 5.78 9.23
CA GLY A 81 21.98 6.73 9.11
C GLY A 81 21.81 7.94 8.19
N ASN A 82 20.58 8.42 7.95
CA ASN A 82 20.29 9.44 6.92
C ASN A 82 19.67 10.77 7.42
N ASP A 83 19.21 10.86 8.68
CA ASP A 83 18.57 12.10 9.21
C ASP A 83 19.29 12.72 10.42
N GLY A 84 20.33 12.06 10.95
CA GLY A 84 21.09 12.55 12.11
C GLY A 84 20.39 12.36 13.45
N ALA A 85 19.29 11.59 13.50
CA ALA A 85 18.56 11.26 14.72
C ALA A 85 18.86 9.84 15.22
N LEU A 86 18.95 9.67 16.54
CA LEU A 86 19.01 8.36 17.18
C LEU A 86 17.62 7.99 17.72
N LYS A 87 17.09 6.85 17.27
CA LYS A 87 15.74 6.35 17.61
C LYS A 87 15.85 5.13 18.52
N ILE A 88 15.19 5.17 19.68
CA ILE A 88 15.24 4.09 20.69
C ILE A 88 13.82 3.65 21.06
N ASN A 89 13.51 2.37 20.85
CA ASN A 89 12.27 1.71 21.27
C ASN A 89 12.47 0.97 22.60
N ALA A 90 11.56 1.15 23.56
CA ALA A 90 11.54 0.38 24.81
C ALA A 90 10.12 -0.13 25.10
N ASN A 91 9.97 -1.46 25.26
CA ASN A 91 8.68 -2.13 25.23
C ASN A 91 8.47 -3.04 26.46
N PHE A 92 7.55 -2.66 27.35
CA PHE A 92 7.34 -3.33 28.64
C PHE A 92 6.12 -4.26 28.60
N THR A 93 6.32 -5.58 28.55
CA THR A 93 5.22 -6.56 28.52
C THR A 93 5.37 -7.67 29.57
N ASN A 94 4.24 -8.30 29.93
CA ASN A 94 4.13 -9.58 30.65
C ASN A 94 4.83 -9.73 32.03
N LYS A 95 4.68 -8.77 32.94
CA LYS A 95 4.90 -8.98 34.39
C LYS A 95 3.80 -8.35 35.26
N THR A 96 3.57 -8.96 36.43
CA THR A 96 2.98 -8.32 37.61
C THR A 96 4.09 -7.53 38.33
N TRP A 97 3.78 -6.33 38.82
CA TRP A 97 4.76 -5.41 39.40
C TRP A 97 4.48 -5.19 40.88
N ASP A 98 5.41 -5.65 41.73
CA ASP A 98 5.40 -5.36 43.17
C ASP A 98 5.69 -3.86 43.42
N ASP A 99 5.31 -3.32 44.59
CA ASP A 99 5.00 -1.89 44.86
C ASP A 99 6.14 -0.84 44.80
N ALA A 100 7.14 -1.01 43.93
CA ALA A 100 8.18 -0.02 43.64
C ALA A 100 7.77 0.98 42.54
N SER A 101 8.39 2.17 42.55
CA SER A 101 8.34 3.12 41.42
C SER A 101 9.35 2.73 40.35
N VAL A 102 9.02 2.90 39.07
CA VAL A 102 9.92 2.59 37.96
C VAL A 102 10.71 3.83 37.54
N MET A 103 12.04 3.74 37.57
CA MET A 103 12.94 4.73 36.97
C MET A 103 13.45 4.25 35.61
N VAL A 104 13.39 5.13 34.61
CA VAL A 104 14.03 4.96 33.29
C VAL A 104 15.03 6.09 33.13
N ASN A 105 16.33 5.77 33.03
CA ASN A 105 17.38 6.78 32.87
C ASN A 105 17.87 6.81 31.41
N LEU A 106 17.54 7.90 30.71
CA LEU A 106 17.89 8.11 29.31
C LEU A 106 19.26 8.78 29.23
N GLY A 107 20.32 7.97 29.32
CA GLY A 107 21.69 8.45 29.26
C GLY A 107 22.74 7.36 29.51
N ALA A 108 23.67 7.21 28.57
CA ALA A 108 24.84 6.35 28.74
C ALA A 108 25.95 7.10 29.49
N THR A 109 26.48 6.51 30.57
CA THR A 109 27.59 7.10 31.34
C THR A 109 28.92 6.92 30.59
N GLY A 110 29.20 7.81 29.62
CA GLY A 110 30.50 7.87 28.95
C GLY A 110 30.51 8.31 27.48
N GLU A 111 29.35 8.47 26.85
CA GLU A 111 29.26 8.84 25.42
C GLU A 111 28.94 10.33 25.21
N ASP A 112 29.47 10.90 24.13
CA ASP A 112 29.32 12.31 23.76
C ASP A 112 28.21 12.49 22.74
N PHE A 113 27.02 12.86 23.21
CA PHE A 113 25.84 13.11 22.36
C PHE A 113 25.92 14.40 21.52
N SER A 114 27.05 15.13 21.52
CA SER A 114 27.19 16.37 20.73
C SER A 114 27.18 16.15 19.21
N ALA A 115 27.31 14.91 18.74
CA ALA A 115 27.25 14.51 17.34
C ALA A 115 25.83 14.43 16.74
N TYR A 116 24.78 14.46 17.57
CA TYR A 116 23.38 14.35 17.12
C TYR A 116 22.63 15.67 17.32
N ASP A 117 21.70 15.99 16.41
CA ASP A 117 20.85 17.20 16.49
C ASP A 117 19.40 16.90 16.94
N THR A 118 18.97 15.62 16.94
CA THR A 118 17.64 15.16 17.40
C THR A 118 17.74 13.77 18.07
N LEU A 119 16.91 13.49 19.08
CA LEU A 119 16.72 12.15 19.65
C LEU A 119 15.22 11.79 19.78
N ASP A 120 14.89 10.55 19.42
CA ASP A 120 13.53 10.00 19.39
C ASP A 120 13.39 8.84 20.39
N TYR A 121 12.39 8.92 21.28
CA TYR A 121 12.10 7.89 22.28
C TYR A 121 10.65 7.40 22.17
N ASP A 122 10.49 6.12 21.84
CA ASP A 122 9.20 5.42 21.82
C ASP A 122 9.08 4.53 23.07
N LEU A 123 8.20 4.93 24.01
CA LEU A 123 8.08 4.33 25.35
C LEU A 123 6.71 3.68 25.55
N PHE A 124 6.64 2.35 25.41
CA PHE A 124 5.39 1.61 25.47
C PHE A 124 5.03 1.20 26.91
N VAL A 125 4.06 1.91 27.49
CA VAL A 125 3.52 1.64 28.84
C VAL A 125 2.16 0.93 28.74
N PRO A 126 1.96 -0.25 29.37
CA PRO A 126 0.69 -0.98 29.32
C PRO A 126 -0.51 -0.22 29.91
N THR A 127 -1.70 -0.44 29.33
CA THR A 127 -2.97 0.22 29.76
C THR A 127 -3.46 -0.16 31.16
N ASN A 128 -2.82 -1.14 31.80
CA ASN A 128 -3.05 -1.60 33.16
C ASN A 128 -1.90 -1.23 34.13
N PHE A 129 -0.98 -0.36 33.73
CA PHE A 129 0.08 0.14 34.60
C PHE A 129 -0.44 1.27 35.51
N ASP A 130 -0.44 1.04 36.82
CA ASP A 130 -1.00 1.93 37.85
C ASP A 130 0.06 2.53 38.80
N LYS A 131 1.34 2.32 38.50
CA LYS A 131 2.49 2.71 39.33
C LYS A 131 3.15 4.01 38.87
N LYS A 132 4.00 4.58 39.72
CA LYS A 132 4.75 5.81 39.44
C LYS A 132 5.90 5.55 38.46
N LEU A 133 5.94 6.31 37.37
CA LEU A 133 7.06 6.39 36.42
C LEU A 133 7.90 7.66 36.70
N ILE A 134 9.23 7.54 36.56
CA ILE A 134 10.21 8.62 36.71
C ILE A 134 11.21 8.51 35.56
N ILE A 135 11.49 9.62 34.87
CA ILE A 135 12.46 9.67 33.75
C ILE A 135 13.67 10.53 34.18
N GLY A 136 14.88 10.05 33.90
CA GLY A 136 16.16 10.76 34.13
C GLY A 136 16.89 11.06 32.82
N THR A 137 17.68 12.14 32.79
CA THR A 137 18.30 12.72 31.58
C THR A 137 19.82 12.87 31.72
N ALA A 138 20.50 11.79 32.10
CA ALA A 138 21.93 11.83 32.44
C ALA A 138 22.83 12.03 31.20
N GLY A 139 23.26 13.27 30.95
CA GLY A 139 24.21 13.63 29.88
C GLY A 139 23.73 14.68 28.89
N MET A 140 22.47 15.11 28.98
CA MET A 140 21.93 16.19 28.15
C MET A 140 22.30 17.58 28.72
N ASP A 141 22.71 18.50 27.85
CA ASP A 141 22.98 19.92 28.20
C ASP A 141 21.74 20.82 27.99
N SER A 142 21.82 22.07 28.46
CA SER A 142 20.72 23.05 28.37
C SER A 142 20.45 23.64 26.97
N SER A 143 21.04 23.07 25.91
CA SER A 143 20.71 23.40 24.51
C SER A 143 19.73 22.40 23.86
N TRP A 144 19.46 21.27 24.51
CA TRP A 144 18.38 20.34 24.16
C TRP A 144 17.03 20.87 24.64
N LYS A 145 15.95 20.54 23.90
CA LYS A 145 14.58 20.89 24.27
C LYS A 145 13.60 19.76 23.94
N TRP A 146 12.64 19.56 24.83
CA TRP A 146 11.48 18.71 24.60
C TRP A 146 10.53 19.40 23.60
N GLN A 147 9.89 18.61 22.73
CA GLN A 147 8.92 19.08 21.76
C GLN A 147 7.57 18.37 21.97
N ASP A 148 6.52 19.16 22.17
CA ASP A 148 5.37 18.79 23.02
C ASP A 148 4.12 18.39 22.19
N ASP A 149 4.34 17.75 21.04
CA ASP A 149 3.34 17.65 19.96
C ASP A 149 2.27 16.54 20.13
N LEU A 150 2.29 15.73 21.20
CA LEU A 150 1.41 14.56 21.37
C LEU A 150 0.83 14.31 22.79
N PHE A 151 0.47 15.36 23.54
CA PHE A 151 -0.30 15.21 24.78
C PHE A 151 -1.75 15.70 24.68
N THR A 152 -2.71 14.82 24.96
CA THR A 152 -4.14 15.16 25.01
C THR A 152 -4.49 15.86 26.33
N SER A 153 -4.50 17.20 26.29
CA SER A 153 -5.11 18.19 27.23
C SER A 153 -4.73 18.20 28.72
N ASP A 154 -4.48 17.08 29.37
CA ASP A 154 -4.56 16.98 30.84
C ASP A 154 -3.26 17.29 31.60
N TYR A 155 -2.18 17.66 30.90
CA TYR A 155 -0.83 17.83 31.46
C TYR A 155 -0.20 19.23 31.27
N SER A 156 -1.01 20.27 31.02
CA SER A 156 -0.55 21.64 30.70
C SER A 156 0.05 22.44 31.89
N GLY A 157 0.93 21.83 32.68
CA GLY A 157 1.48 22.41 33.92
C GLY A 157 2.84 21.85 34.36
N ILE A 158 3.59 21.23 33.44
CA ILE A 158 4.88 20.58 33.73
C ILE A 158 6.03 21.46 33.19
N ASP A 159 6.95 21.90 34.06
CA ASP A 159 8.16 22.63 33.65
C ASP A 159 9.36 21.68 33.45
N LEU A 160 9.50 21.22 32.20
CA LEU A 160 10.50 20.24 31.77
C LEU A 160 11.94 20.78 31.65
N ASN A 161 12.20 22.07 31.94
CA ASN A 161 13.54 22.68 31.79
C ASN A 161 14.27 22.91 33.14
N SER A 162 13.67 22.51 34.26
CA SER A 162 14.19 22.74 35.62
C SER A 162 15.36 21.84 36.02
N GLY A 163 15.46 20.64 35.43
CA GLY A 163 16.38 19.59 35.88
C GLY A 163 15.91 18.80 37.11
N GLU A 164 14.70 19.04 37.62
CA GLU A 164 14.11 18.29 38.74
C GLU A 164 13.23 17.11 38.28
N GLN A 165 13.09 16.10 39.16
CA GLN A 165 12.37 14.86 38.86
C GLN A 165 10.85 15.08 38.75
N THR A 166 10.34 15.08 37.51
CA THR A 166 8.90 15.16 37.24
C THR A 166 8.20 13.81 37.48
N THR A 167 6.95 13.86 37.92
CA THR A 167 6.08 12.68 38.15
C THR A 167 4.88 12.71 37.21
N ILE A 168 4.63 11.62 36.49
CA ILE A 168 3.49 11.47 35.57
C ILE A 168 2.63 10.28 36.02
N SER A 169 1.30 10.40 35.93
CA SER A 169 0.35 9.34 36.25
C SER A 169 -0.96 9.49 35.47
N GLY A 170 -1.26 8.54 34.58
CA GLY A 170 -2.51 8.47 33.81
C GLY A 170 -2.42 7.40 32.71
N LYS A 171 -3.53 7.19 31.97
CA LYS A 171 -3.59 6.18 30.90
C LYS A 171 -3.28 6.79 29.52
N ALA A 172 -2.23 6.33 28.85
CA ALA A 172 -2.13 6.28 27.38
C ALA A 172 -0.81 5.60 26.92
N TYR A 173 -0.78 5.20 25.65
CA TYR A 173 0.45 5.05 24.88
C TYR A 173 0.94 6.46 24.50
N ASN A 174 2.22 6.79 24.76
CA ASN A 174 2.78 8.11 24.46
C ASN A 174 4.09 7.98 23.66
N LYS A 175 4.30 8.89 22.70
CA LYS A 175 5.57 9.08 21.97
C LYS A 175 6.24 10.37 22.44
N LEU A 176 7.57 10.38 22.59
CA LEU A 176 8.30 11.48 23.23
C LEU A 176 9.49 11.94 22.37
N HIS A 177 9.48 13.22 21.97
CA HIS A 177 10.40 13.78 20.97
C HIS A 177 11.29 14.89 21.55
N VAL A 178 12.59 14.90 21.20
CA VAL A 178 13.60 15.81 21.77
C VAL A 178 14.50 16.39 20.67
N THR A 179 14.53 17.72 20.52
CA THR A 179 15.26 18.41 19.44
C THR A 179 16.28 19.41 19.99
N ARG A 180 17.35 19.66 19.23
CA ARG A 180 18.42 20.61 19.59
C ARG A 180 18.44 21.81 18.63
N SER A 181 18.27 23.01 19.17
CA SER A 181 18.12 24.24 18.37
C SER A 181 19.46 24.94 18.08
N LYS A 182 19.94 24.90 16.83
CA LYS A 182 21.00 25.80 16.32
C LYS A 182 20.45 26.85 15.35
N THR A 183 20.69 28.13 15.63
CA THR A 183 20.34 29.25 14.73
C THR A 183 21.55 29.73 13.93
N LYS A 184 21.57 29.46 12.61
CA LYS A 184 22.23 30.28 11.57
C LYS A 184 21.91 29.78 10.16
N ALA A 185 21.85 30.71 9.20
CA ALA A 185 21.61 30.43 7.78
C ALA A 185 22.92 30.41 6.96
N PHE A 186 22.89 29.74 5.80
CA PHE A 186 23.85 29.91 4.71
C PHE A 186 23.22 29.55 3.35
N ASP A 187 23.70 30.18 2.29
CA ASP A 187 23.14 30.10 0.93
C ASP A 187 23.85 29.09 -0.01
N SER A 188 23.05 28.53 -0.93
CA SER A 188 23.41 28.09 -2.30
C SER A 188 24.28 26.83 -2.54
N LEU A 189 23.76 25.95 -3.42
CA LEU A 189 24.45 25.09 -4.40
C LEU A 189 25.52 24.08 -3.86
N SER A 190 25.40 22.76 -4.05
CA SER A 190 25.02 22.10 -5.30
C SER A 190 24.91 20.56 -5.19
N ASP A 191 24.15 19.95 -6.12
CA ASP A 191 24.24 18.57 -6.63
C ASP A 191 24.01 17.35 -5.70
N LYS A 192 22.98 16.54 -6.02
CA LYS A 192 22.76 15.10 -5.67
C LYS A 192 22.66 14.76 -4.16
N THR A 193 21.60 14.13 -3.66
CA THR A 193 20.81 13.01 -4.22
C THR A 193 19.37 13.03 -3.67
N PHE A 194 18.39 12.54 -4.44
CA PHE A 194 17.01 12.34 -4.00
C PHE A 194 16.57 10.91 -4.33
N MET A 195 15.76 10.30 -3.44
CA MET A 195 15.41 8.86 -3.41
C MET A 195 16.61 7.92 -3.09
N ALA A 196 16.47 6.84 -2.31
CA ALA A 196 15.29 6.20 -1.73
C ALA A 196 15.65 5.43 -0.43
N PHE A 197 14.69 5.17 0.46
CA PHE A 197 14.19 3.80 0.70
C PHE A 197 12.95 3.73 1.60
N ILE A 198 11.88 3.10 1.09
CA ILE A 198 11.17 2.05 1.84
C ILE A 198 11.43 0.76 1.03
N ILE A 199 11.66 -0.38 1.69
CA ILE A 199 11.27 -1.76 1.27
C ILE A 199 12.01 -2.82 2.10
N LYS A 200 11.26 -3.71 2.75
CA LYS A 200 11.36 -5.21 2.77
C LYS A 200 10.46 -5.76 3.89
N ILE A 201 9.89 -6.97 3.81
CA ILE A 201 10.16 -8.21 3.03
C ILE A 201 8.81 -8.64 2.40
N ALA A 202 8.58 -8.95 1.10
CA ALA A 202 9.22 -9.87 0.10
C ALA A 202 8.80 -11.37 0.27
N THR A 203 8.73 -12.33 -0.69
CA THR A 203 8.82 -12.48 -2.18
C THR A 203 8.51 -13.97 -2.57
N THR A 204 8.08 -14.50 -3.74
CA THR A 204 7.35 -14.07 -4.98
C THR A 204 7.17 -15.25 -5.99
N ALA A 205 6.00 -15.35 -6.69
CA ALA A 205 5.82 -15.77 -8.12
C ALA A 205 5.98 -17.27 -8.57
N THR A 206 5.43 -17.84 -9.69
CA THR A 206 4.33 -17.51 -10.67
C THR A 206 3.97 -18.68 -11.65
N THR A 207 2.71 -18.74 -12.15
CA THR A 207 2.22 -19.16 -13.52
C THR A 207 2.45 -20.56 -14.16
N TYR A 208 1.38 -21.16 -14.75
CA TYR A 208 1.11 -21.23 -16.23
C TYR A 208 -0.32 -21.79 -16.57
N CYS A 209 -0.69 -21.94 -17.87
CA CYS A 209 -2.09 -22.00 -18.39
C CYS A 209 -2.59 -23.35 -19.01
N GLY A 210 -3.92 -23.48 -19.23
CA GLY A 210 -4.65 -24.64 -19.84
C GLY A 210 -4.73 -24.66 -21.40
N PRO A 211 -5.79 -25.17 -22.11
CA PRO A 211 -7.21 -25.38 -21.70
C PRO A 211 -7.97 -26.63 -22.33
N ILE A 212 -9.34 -26.63 -22.30
CA ILE A 212 -10.36 -27.49 -23.00
C ILE A 212 -10.40 -29.02 -22.62
N TYR A 213 -11.52 -29.79 -22.58
CA TYR A 213 -12.85 -29.80 -23.24
C TYR A 213 -14.06 -30.22 -22.35
N LEU A 214 -15.28 -30.12 -22.94
CA LEU A 214 -16.64 -30.48 -22.45
C LEU A 214 -16.82 -31.97 -22.08
N ASP A 215 -17.73 -32.34 -21.13
CA ASP A 215 -19.14 -32.65 -21.47
C ASP A 215 -20.13 -33.00 -20.30
N ASN A 216 -21.39 -32.59 -20.52
CA ASN A 216 -22.72 -33.10 -20.10
C ASN A 216 -23.05 -33.94 -18.80
N ILE A 217 -24.12 -33.45 -18.13
CA ILE A 217 -25.22 -34.20 -17.43
C ILE A 217 -24.96 -34.80 -16.02
N ALA A 218 -26.01 -34.80 -15.19
CA ALA A 218 -25.98 -35.13 -13.76
C ALA A 218 -26.84 -36.36 -13.38
N ILE A 219 -26.65 -36.91 -12.17
CA ILE A 219 -27.69 -37.01 -11.11
C ILE A 219 -27.22 -37.75 -9.83
N SER A 220 -27.59 -37.18 -8.67
CA SER A 220 -27.75 -37.78 -7.33
C SER A 220 -26.56 -38.14 -6.40
N LYS A 221 -26.65 -37.53 -5.20
CA LYS A 221 -26.46 -38.09 -3.84
C LYS A 221 -25.12 -38.77 -3.45
N GLY A 222 -24.40 -38.07 -2.57
CA GLY A 222 -23.91 -38.69 -1.32
C GLY A 222 -22.51 -39.28 -1.33
N GLY A 223 -21.52 -38.55 -1.86
CA GLY A 223 -20.10 -38.88 -1.72
C GLY A 223 -19.38 -37.92 -0.76
N TYR A 224 -18.55 -38.47 0.13
CA TYR A 224 -17.58 -37.75 0.96
C TYR A 224 -16.32 -37.52 0.12
N ASP A 225 -15.86 -36.27 -0.01
CA ASP A 225 -14.63 -35.92 -0.72
C ASP A 225 -13.44 -35.86 0.26
N PRO A 226 -12.39 -36.70 0.13
CA PRO A 226 -11.28 -36.74 1.08
C PRO A 226 -10.23 -35.62 0.95
N SER A 227 -10.41 -34.63 0.05
CA SER A 227 -9.31 -33.82 -0.49
C SER A 227 -9.04 -32.44 0.16
N ALA A 228 -9.61 -32.13 1.34
CA ALA A 228 -9.43 -30.84 2.01
C ALA A 228 -8.88 -30.95 3.46
N ILE A 229 -7.61 -30.58 3.65
CA ILE A 229 -6.99 -30.26 4.96
C ILE A 229 -6.24 -28.92 4.82
N PRO A 230 -6.34 -27.97 5.76
CA PRO A 230 -5.84 -26.61 5.58
C PRO A 230 -4.42 -26.38 6.14
N SER A 231 -3.69 -25.44 5.53
CA SER A 231 -2.40 -24.95 6.04
C SER A 231 -2.58 -23.92 7.18
N LYS A 232 -1.73 -24.09 8.21
CA LYS A 232 -1.25 -23.14 9.24
C LYS A 232 -1.87 -21.70 9.29
N SER A 233 -2.23 -21.15 10.45
CA SER A 233 -2.04 -21.62 11.83
C SER A 233 -3.14 -21.13 12.80
N GLY A 234 -3.67 -22.05 13.60
CA GLY A 234 -4.44 -21.79 14.81
C GLY A 234 -3.73 -22.44 16.01
N LYS A 235 -3.84 -21.87 17.21
CA LYS A 235 -2.88 -22.12 18.31
C LYS A 235 -2.82 -23.56 18.85
N ASP A 236 -3.81 -24.41 18.56
CA ASP A 236 -3.84 -25.80 19.00
C ASP A 236 -3.33 -26.81 17.94
N ASN A 237 -3.00 -26.33 16.72
CA ASN A 237 -2.36 -27.14 15.67
C ASN A 237 -0.84 -26.92 15.70
N ILE A 238 -0.12 -27.78 16.42
CA ILE A 238 1.36 -27.75 16.41
C ILE A 238 1.83 -28.33 15.07
N CYS A 239 2.23 -27.47 14.15
CA CYS A 239 2.70 -27.86 12.82
C CYS A 239 4.18 -27.50 12.66
N LEU A 240 5.04 -28.52 12.62
CA LEU A 240 6.49 -28.39 12.58
C LEU A 240 6.99 -28.68 11.16
N GLU A 241 7.76 -27.75 10.58
CA GLU A 241 8.43 -27.99 9.30
C GLU A 241 9.51 -29.07 9.46
N ALA A 242 9.64 -29.96 8.48
CA ALA A 242 10.49 -31.14 8.60
C ALA A 242 11.97 -30.77 8.71
N GLU A 243 12.41 -29.72 8.02
CA GLU A 243 13.80 -29.24 8.00
C GLU A 243 14.27 -28.67 9.34
N ASN A 244 13.33 -28.27 10.21
CA ASN A 244 13.59 -27.87 11.58
C ASN A 244 13.64 -29.07 12.56
N GLY A 245 13.48 -30.29 12.05
CA GLY A 245 13.69 -31.53 12.78
C GLY A 245 15.16 -31.92 12.93
N THR A 246 15.43 -32.85 13.85
CA THR A 246 16.71 -33.57 13.88
C THR A 246 16.75 -34.56 12.70
N LEU A 247 17.68 -34.33 11.77
CA LEU A 247 17.87 -35.16 10.59
C LEU A 247 19.05 -36.12 10.78
N THR A 248 18.94 -37.33 10.24
CA THR A 248 20.04 -38.31 10.19
C THR A 248 19.91 -39.07 8.87
N GLY A 249 20.94 -39.01 8.02
CA GLY A 249 20.92 -39.52 6.64
C GLY A 249 20.21 -38.59 5.62
N LEU A 250 19.27 -37.77 6.09
CA LEU A 250 18.37 -36.98 5.26
C LEU A 250 18.93 -35.61 4.86
N ASN A 251 18.44 -35.08 3.74
CA ASN A 251 18.84 -33.80 3.15
C ASN A 251 17.63 -32.84 3.04
N ILE A 252 17.86 -31.55 3.26
CA ILE A 252 16.86 -30.50 3.04
C ILE A 252 16.89 -30.08 1.56
N THR A 253 15.75 -29.74 0.97
CA THR A 253 15.61 -29.29 -0.42
C THR A 253 14.49 -28.26 -0.51
N LYS A 254 14.52 -27.36 -1.51
CA LYS A 254 13.49 -26.34 -1.72
C LYS A 254 12.44 -26.73 -2.76
N ASP A 255 11.22 -26.29 -2.53
CA ASP A 255 10.05 -26.40 -3.39
C ASP A 255 9.05 -25.31 -2.98
N SER A 256 8.72 -24.39 -3.90
CA SER A 256 7.81 -23.27 -3.61
C SER A 256 6.34 -23.66 -3.41
N SER A 257 6.01 -24.96 -3.53
CA SER A 257 4.72 -25.53 -3.15
C SER A 257 4.72 -26.28 -1.80
N ALA A 258 5.86 -26.32 -1.11
CA ALA A 258 6.00 -26.80 0.26
C ALA A 258 5.86 -25.66 1.28
N SER A 259 5.54 -25.98 2.54
CA SER A 259 5.55 -25.01 3.64
C SER A 259 6.98 -24.48 3.86
N GLY A 260 7.14 -23.19 4.17
CA GLY A 260 8.47 -22.58 4.32
C GLY A 260 9.36 -22.64 3.06
N GLU A 261 8.78 -22.90 1.88
CA GLU A 261 9.47 -23.21 0.62
C GLU A 261 10.44 -24.41 0.67
N SER A 262 10.40 -25.23 1.73
CA SER A 262 11.45 -26.18 2.08
C SER A 262 10.86 -27.53 2.51
N TYR A 263 11.66 -28.60 2.40
CA TYR A 263 11.25 -29.94 2.79
C TYR A 263 12.46 -30.86 3.00
N VAL A 264 12.24 -32.01 3.64
CA VAL A 264 13.25 -33.05 3.90
C VAL A 264 13.05 -34.24 2.96
N GLN A 265 14.14 -34.75 2.38
CA GLN A 265 14.14 -35.96 1.55
C GLN A 265 15.45 -36.76 1.71
N GLY A 266 15.68 -37.75 0.83
CA GLY A 266 16.87 -38.62 0.91
C GLY A 266 16.71 -39.78 1.89
N PHE A 267 15.47 -40.22 2.14
CA PHE A 267 15.15 -41.46 2.87
C PHE A 267 15.51 -42.68 1.99
N ASP A 268 16.79 -43.03 1.88
CA ASP A 268 17.27 -44.05 0.94
C ASP A 268 18.06 -45.22 1.57
N ALA A 269 18.56 -45.08 2.81
CA ALA A 269 19.37 -46.08 3.49
C ALA A 269 18.71 -46.62 4.79
N PRO A 270 18.98 -47.90 5.17
CA PRO A 270 18.53 -48.46 6.44
C PRO A 270 19.24 -47.81 7.63
N GLY A 271 18.60 -46.79 8.21
CA GLY A 271 19.13 -46.02 9.34
C GLY A 271 18.69 -44.57 9.35
N ASP A 272 18.26 -44.03 8.20
CA ASP A 272 17.86 -42.62 8.12
C ASP A 272 16.59 -42.35 8.92
N THR A 273 16.56 -41.20 9.59
CA THR A 273 15.40 -40.75 10.35
C THR A 273 15.17 -39.24 10.25
N LEU A 274 13.92 -38.86 10.03
CA LEU A 274 13.40 -37.53 10.37
C LEU A 274 12.81 -37.63 11.77
N LYS A 275 13.27 -36.77 12.68
CA LYS A 275 12.78 -36.72 14.06
C LYS A 275 12.40 -35.28 14.44
N VAL A 276 11.13 -35.07 14.78
CA VAL A 276 10.65 -33.80 15.34
C VAL A 276 10.29 -33.98 16.82
N THR A 277 10.37 -32.90 17.60
CA THR A 277 9.96 -32.92 19.02
C THR A 277 8.87 -31.87 19.20
N ALA A 278 7.63 -32.32 19.42
CA ALA A 278 6.50 -31.45 19.71
C ALA A 278 6.36 -31.27 21.23
N ASP A 279 6.34 -30.02 21.72
CA ASP A 279 6.07 -29.73 23.13
C ASP A 279 4.56 -29.57 23.35
N ILE A 280 3.91 -30.71 23.55
CA ILE A 280 2.46 -30.86 23.58
C ILE A 280 1.93 -30.31 24.91
N GLN A 281 1.13 -29.26 24.91
CA GLN A 281 0.67 -28.64 26.16
C GLN A 281 -0.37 -29.49 26.92
N ILE A 282 -1.17 -30.30 26.21
CA ILE A 282 -2.26 -31.10 26.78
C ILE A 282 -2.09 -32.56 26.32
N SER A 283 -2.07 -33.52 27.24
CA SER A 283 -2.03 -34.94 26.87
C SER A 283 -3.29 -35.37 26.14
N GLY A 284 -3.17 -36.15 25.06
CA GLY A 284 -4.33 -36.76 24.41
C GLY A 284 -4.11 -37.36 23.02
N SER A 285 -5.21 -37.59 22.32
CA SER A 285 -5.31 -38.33 21.05
C SER A 285 -5.13 -37.46 19.80
N TYR A 286 -3.89 -37.04 19.53
CA TYR A 286 -3.56 -36.22 18.36
C TYR A 286 -3.62 -37.02 17.05
N ALA A 287 -4.35 -36.51 16.06
CA ALA A 287 -4.21 -36.96 14.68
C ALA A 287 -2.90 -36.40 14.12
N VAL A 288 -1.90 -37.26 13.94
CA VAL A 288 -0.62 -36.83 13.34
C VAL A 288 -0.73 -36.91 11.83
N VAL A 289 -0.53 -35.79 11.16
CA VAL A 289 -0.58 -35.62 9.71
C VAL A 289 0.84 -35.35 9.21
N ILE A 290 1.29 -36.13 8.24
CA ILE A 290 2.57 -35.91 7.56
C ILE A 290 2.26 -35.45 6.14
N ARG A 291 2.74 -34.28 5.74
CA ARG A 291 2.68 -33.84 4.35
C ARG A 291 3.90 -34.35 3.60
N TYR A 292 3.68 -35.08 2.51
CA TYR A 292 4.71 -35.86 1.84
C TYR A 292 4.51 -35.94 0.33
N LYS A 293 5.57 -36.36 -0.37
CA LYS A 293 5.53 -36.90 -1.73
C LYS A 293 6.50 -38.08 -1.85
N THR A 294 6.26 -39.02 -2.75
CA THR A 294 7.13 -40.22 -2.87
C THR A 294 7.07 -40.83 -4.26
N PHE A 295 8.24 -41.29 -4.71
CA PHE A 295 8.50 -41.74 -6.08
C PHE A 295 8.83 -43.24 -6.14
N GLY A 296 8.57 -43.87 -7.28
CA GLY A 296 8.91 -45.28 -7.51
C GLY A 296 8.08 -46.27 -6.69
N GLY A 297 6.75 -46.21 -6.82
CA GLY A 297 5.79 -47.06 -6.11
C GLY A 297 5.42 -46.55 -4.71
N ASP A 298 4.49 -47.24 -4.05
CA ASP A 298 4.15 -47.02 -2.65
C ASP A 298 5.36 -47.29 -1.73
N LYS A 299 5.32 -46.70 -0.52
CA LYS A 299 6.28 -46.93 0.58
C LYS A 299 5.53 -47.32 1.84
N SER A 300 6.22 -47.96 2.80
CA SER A 300 5.63 -48.46 4.04
C SER A 300 6.58 -48.26 5.23
N ASN A 301 6.87 -46.99 5.53
CA ASN A 301 7.93 -46.63 6.46
C ASN A 301 7.48 -46.74 7.94
N PRO A 302 8.33 -47.26 8.83
CA PRO A 302 8.02 -47.36 10.26
C PRO A 302 8.00 -45.97 10.92
N VAL A 303 6.95 -45.73 11.70
CA VAL A 303 6.76 -44.51 12.49
C VAL A 303 6.88 -44.83 13.97
N TYR A 304 7.56 -43.96 14.70
CA TYR A 304 7.88 -44.10 16.12
C TYR A 304 7.38 -42.90 16.92
N LEU A 305 6.89 -43.17 18.12
CA LEU A 305 6.57 -42.17 19.15
C LEU A 305 7.36 -42.51 20.41
N ASN A 306 8.11 -41.55 20.93
CA ASN A 306 8.99 -41.70 22.10
C ASN A 306 9.86 -42.97 21.98
N LYS A 307 10.47 -43.15 20.80
CA LYS A 307 11.32 -44.29 20.37
C LYS A 307 10.62 -45.66 20.31
N THR A 308 9.32 -45.73 20.57
CA THR A 308 8.50 -46.95 20.42
C THR A 308 7.84 -46.94 19.05
N LYS A 309 7.98 -48.02 18.26
CA LYS A 309 7.30 -48.13 16.96
C LYS A 309 5.78 -48.19 17.17
N VAL A 310 5.04 -47.27 16.59
CA VAL A 310 3.57 -47.18 16.73
C VAL A 310 2.82 -47.85 15.58
N LYS A 311 3.30 -47.68 14.34
CA LYS A 311 2.82 -48.42 13.16
C LYS A 311 3.84 -48.37 12.03
N ASP A 312 3.62 -49.17 10.99
CA ASP A 312 4.11 -48.86 9.64
C ASP A 312 3.07 -47.98 8.94
N CYS A 313 3.53 -46.89 8.30
CA CYS A 313 2.64 -45.96 7.59
C CYS A 313 2.81 -46.16 6.08
N SER A 314 1.72 -46.48 5.38
CA SER A 314 1.74 -46.60 3.91
C SER A 314 1.61 -45.22 3.29
N PHE A 315 2.70 -44.76 2.70
CA PHE A 315 2.78 -43.54 1.90
C PHE A 315 2.53 -43.94 0.44
N LYS A 316 1.51 -43.39 -0.20
CA LYS A 316 1.10 -43.77 -1.57
C LYS A 316 1.88 -42.99 -2.61
N GLN A 317 2.21 -43.61 -3.75
CA GLN A 317 2.97 -42.91 -4.79
C GLN A 317 2.26 -41.62 -5.20
N THR A 318 2.99 -40.51 -5.14
CA THR A 318 2.50 -39.18 -5.50
C THR A 318 3.69 -38.26 -5.75
N ASP A 319 3.67 -37.54 -6.87
CA ASP A 319 4.63 -36.48 -7.20
C ASP A 319 4.20 -35.12 -6.62
N GLN A 320 2.89 -34.89 -6.51
CA GLN A 320 2.29 -33.77 -5.79
C GLN A 320 2.34 -34.01 -4.28
N TRP A 321 2.51 -32.93 -3.51
CA TRP A 321 2.34 -32.95 -2.06
C TRP A 321 0.94 -33.43 -1.66
N LYS A 322 0.90 -34.44 -0.80
CA LYS A 322 -0.32 -34.96 -0.18
C LYS A 322 -0.11 -35.17 1.31
N ASP A 323 -1.21 -35.19 2.04
CA ASP A 323 -1.19 -35.39 3.48
C ASP A 323 -1.54 -36.86 3.76
N VAL A 324 -0.78 -37.54 4.63
CA VAL A 324 -1.18 -38.84 5.18
C VAL A 324 -1.43 -38.74 6.67
N ILE A 325 -2.57 -39.27 7.08
CA ILE A 325 -2.96 -39.37 8.48
C ILE A 325 -2.30 -40.63 9.06
N VAL A 326 -1.30 -40.42 9.92
CA VAL A 326 -0.65 -41.48 10.71
C VAL A 326 -1.67 -42.10 11.68
N GLY A 327 -2.65 -41.30 12.12
CA GLY A 327 -3.77 -41.72 12.95
C GLY A 327 -3.76 -41.03 14.30
N PRO A 328 -4.77 -41.31 15.16
CA PRO A 328 -4.77 -40.87 16.55
C PRO A 328 -3.63 -41.54 17.31
N LEU A 329 -2.63 -40.75 17.72
CA LEU A 329 -1.55 -41.17 18.61
C LEU A 329 -1.74 -40.51 19.97
N LYS A 330 -1.60 -41.29 21.06
CA LYS A 330 -1.70 -40.76 22.42
C LYS A 330 -0.39 -40.10 22.84
N LEU A 331 -0.35 -38.78 22.73
CA LEU A 331 0.74 -37.92 23.19
C LEU A 331 0.52 -37.56 24.67
N LYS A 332 1.61 -37.32 25.40
CA LYS A 332 1.56 -36.82 26.78
C LYS A 332 1.70 -35.30 26.82
N ALA A 333 1.40 -34.67 27.94
CA ALA A 333 1.82 -33.28 28.15
C ALA A 333 3.35 -33.20 28.24
N GLY A 334 3.93 -32.11 27.74
CA GLY A 334 5.37 -31.91 27.54
C GLY A 334 5.89 -32.47 26.21
N LYS A 335 7.23 -32.58 26.12
CA LYS A 335 7.94 -33.00 24.90
C LYS A 335 7.65 -34.44 24.50
N ASN A 336 7.11 -34.61 23.29
CA ASN A 336 6.93 -35.90 22.62
C ASN A 336 7.86 -35.97 21.40
N GLU A 337 8.67 -37.02 21.33
CA GLU A 337 9.59 -37.31 20.24
C GLU A 337 8.88 -38.15 19.17
N PHE A 338 8.63 -37.58 18.00
CA PHE A 338 8.02 -38.29 16.87
C PHE A 338 9.06 -38.47 15.76
N SER A 339 9.19 -39.68 15.21
CA SER A 339 10.12 -39.93 14.10
C SER A 339 9.62 -40.91 13.06
N ILE A 340 10.10 -40.70 11.84
CA ILE A 340 9.87 -41.54 10.66
C ILE A 340 11.22 -42.18 10.32
N GLY A 341 11.29 -43.51 10.29
CA GLY A 341 12.45 -44.26 9.80
C GLY A 341 12.24 -44.83 8.40
N VAL A 342 13.32 -45.23 7.72
CA VAL A 342 13.26 -45.88 6.40
C VAL A 342 12.80 -47.34 6.51
N SER A 343 11.94 -47.78 5.57
CA SER A 343 11.85 -49.21 5.21
C SER A 343 12.66 -49.50 3.94
N TRP A 344 12.40 -48.73 2.87
CA TRP A 344 13.19 -48.64 1.64
C TRP A 344 12.59 -47.56 0.72
N GLY A 345 13.42 -46.67 0.16
CA GLY A 345 13.07 -45.84 -1.00
C GLY A 345 12.49 -44.44 -0.72
N TRP A 346 12.67 -43.57 -1.73
CA TRP A 346 12.57 -42.12 -1.66
C TRP A 346 11.18 -41.60 -1.30
N ILE A 347 11.03 -41.16 -0.05
CA ILE A 347 9.99 -40.24 0.42
C ILE A 347 10.60 -38.86 0.68
N ALA A 348 9.80 -37.83 0.44
CA ALA A 348 10.03 -36.45 0.81
C ALA A 348 8.91 -36.00 1.77
N VAL A 349 9.23 -35.20 2.79
CA VAL A 349 8.33 -34.73 3.84
C VAL A 349 8.48 -33.22 4.00
N ASP A 350 7.38 -32.50 3.85
CA ASP A 350 7.23 -31.04 3.96
C ASP A 350 7.08 -30.66 5.45
N TYR A 351 5.96 -31.04 6.06
CA TYR A 351 5.72 -30.79 7.49
C TYR A 351 5.13 -32.00 8.21
N ILE A 352 5.20 -31.95 9.54
CA ILE A 352 4.50 -32.86 10.46
C ILE A 352 3.59 -32.02 11.37
N SER A 353 2.28 -32.21 11.22
CA SER A 353 1.25 -31.51 12.00
C SER A 353 0.60 -32.43 13.03
N PHE A 354 0.47 -31.94 14.25
CA PHE A 354 -0.18 -32.60 15.37
C PHE A 354 -1.51 -31.88 15.61
N ILE A 355 -2.59 -32.47 15.10
CA ILE A 355 -3.94 -31.86 15.05
C ILE A 355 -4.83 -32.52 16.12
N GLY A 356 -5.55 -31.72 16.90
CA GLY A 356 -6.49 -32.18 17.92
C GLY A 356 -5.85 -32.40 19.29
N GLY A 357 -6.02 -33.60 19.85
CA GLY A 357 -5.68 -33.94 21.24
C GLY A 357 -6.76 -34.79 21.87
N ASP A 358 -6.92 -34.78 23.20
CA ASP A 358 -8.12 -35.34 23.86
C ASP A 358 -9.32 -34.34 23.81
N GLY A 359 -9.25 -33.37 22.89
CA GLY A 359 -10.17 -33.33 21.75
C GLY A 359 -11.62 -33.56 22.13
N LYS A 360 -12.23 -32.54 22.73
CA LYS A 360 -13.60 -32.61 23.20
C LYS A 360 -14.56 -32.45 22.02
N GLN A 361 -15.82 -32.78 22.28
CA GLN A 361 -16.90 -32.17 21.50
C GLN A 361 -16.79 -30.65 21.70
N VAL A 362 -16.91 -29.85 20.64
CA VAL A 362 -17.08 -28.40 20.82
C VAL A 362 -18.38 -28.20 21.60
N SER A 363 -18.21 -27.85 22.88
CA SER A 363 -19.25 -27.88 23.90
C SER A 363 -19.58 -26.49 24.42
N LYS A 364 -18.68 -25.52 24.16
CA LYS A 364 -18.85 -24.11 24.48
C LYS A 364 -18.25 -23.24 23.39
N VAL A 365 -18.92 -22.14 23.11
CA VAL A 365 -18.35 -21.00 22.40
C VAL A 365 -18.67 -19.74 23.20
N ASP A 366 -17.68 -18.86 23.35
CA ASP A 366 -17.86 -17.51 23.87
C ASP A 366 -17.90 -16.53 22.70
N LEU A 367 -18.83 -15.58 22.75
CA LEU A 367 -19.09 -14.56 21.75
C LEU A 367 -19.03 -13.18 22.42
N SER A 368 -18.21 -12.29 21.89
CA SER A 368 -18.05 -10.92 22.38
C SER A 368 -18.18 -9.89 21.25
N THR A 369 -18.44 -8.65 21.65
CA THR A 369 -18.45 -7.46 20.80
C THR A 369 -17.23 -6.59 21.11
N SER A 370 -16.74 -5.85 20.12
CA SER A 370 -15.69 -4.83 20.32
C SER A 370 -16.10 -3.70 21.27
N THR A 371 -17.39 -3.41 21.38
CA THR A 371 -17.96 -2.47 22.38
C THR A 371 -18.98 -3.17 23.26
N THR A 372 -18.92 -2.92 24.57
CA THR A 372 -19.98 -3.33 25.53
C THR A 372 -21.15 -2.34 25.57
N SER A 373 -21.00 -1.17 24.95
CA SER A 373 -22.03 -0.15 24.78
C SER A 373 -22.74 -0.28 23.42
N SER A 374 -24.05 -0.05 23.44
CA SER A 374 -24.88 0.13 22.25
C SER A 374 -24.40 1.30 21.39
N GLN A 375 -24.27 1.06 20.09
CA GLN A 375 -23.93 2.06 19.08
C GLN A 375 -25.13 2.34 18.15
N PRO A 376 -25.16 3.49 17.45
CA PRO A 376 -26.13 3.78 16.39
C PRO A 376 -26.16 2.69 15.32
N CYS A 377 -27.34 2.41 14.77
CA CYS A 377 -27.57 1.29 13.84
C CYS A 377 -26.85 1.37 12.48
N ASP A 378 -26.19 2.49 12.19
CA ASP A 378 -25.34 2.72 11.02
C ASP A 378 -23.83 2.70 11.35
N ILE A 379 -23.46 2.35 12.59
CA ILE A 379 -22.06 2.12 13.01
C ILE A 379 -21.74 0.61 12.99
N PRO A 380 -20.55 0.20 12.51
CA PRO A 380 -20.12 -1.19 12.55
C PRO A 380 -19.94 -1.74 13.97
N VAL A 381 -20.33 -2.99 14.17
CA VAL A 381 -20.06 -3.78 15.37
C VAL A 381 -19.19 -4.96 14.95
N ASN A 382 -18.03 -5.12 15.59
CA ASN A 382 -17.15 -6.26 15.35
C ASN A 382 -17.47 -7.33 16.39
N PHE A 383 -17.75 -8.55 15.92
CA PHE A 383 -17.94 -9.74 16.73
C PHE A 383 -16.66 -10.57 16.75
N THR A 384 -16.36 -11.19 17.90
CA THR A 384 -15.29 -12.17 18.05
C THR A 384 -15.85 -13.40 18.78
N ALA A 385 -15.51 -14.59 18.31
CA ALA A 385 -15.94 -15.87 18.86
C ALA A 385 -14.73 -16.79 19.13
N VAL A 386 -14.78 -17.52 20.25
CA VAL A 386 -13.75 -18.48 20.66
C VAL A 386 -14.43 -19.73 21.21
N ALA A 387 -14.19 -20.88 20.59
CA ALA A 387 -14.68 -22.19 21.05
C ALA A 387 -13.76 -22.84 22.08
N ASP A 388 -14.25 -23.86 22.79
CA ASP A 388 -13.48 -24.65 23.75
C ASP A 388 -12.59 -25.74 23.13
N ASP A 389 -12.68 -25.95 21.81
CA ASP A 389 -11.82 -26.80 20.99
C ASP A 389 -11.81 -26.25 19.54
N ALA A 390 -10.99 -26.83 18.64
CA ALA A 390 -10.78 -26.31 17.29
C ALA A 390 -12.05 -26.38 16.42
N ALA A 391 -12.52 -25.22 15.93
CA ALA A 391 -13.83 -25.05 15.32
C ALA A 391 -13.86 -24.17 14.05
N GLN A 392 -14.98 -24.25 13.32
CA GLN A 392 -15.40 -23.26 12.32
C GLN A 392 -16.66 -22.54 12.80
N TYR A 393 -16.78 -21.25 12.50
CA TYR A 393 -17.78 -20.35 13.06
C TYR A 393 -18.74 -19.85 11.96
N ARG A 394 -20.05 -19.92 12.21
CA ARG A 394 -21.10 -19.22 11.45
C ARG A 394 -21.69 -18.14 12.34
N PHE A 395 -21.82 -16.91 11.83
CA PHE A 395 -22.41 -15.78 12.54
C PHE A 395 -23.81 -15.48 11.98
N GLU A 396 -24.80 -15.40 12.87
CA GLU A 396 -26.20 -15.16 12.56
C GLU A 396 -26.76 -14.04 13.45
N VAL A 397 -27.75 -13.30 12.95
CA VAL A 397 -28.46 -12.30 13.74
C VAL A 397 -29.94 -12.26 13.40
N LYS A 398 -30.77 -12.00 14.41
CA LYS A 398 -32.18 -11.62 14.23
C LYS A 398 -32.47 -10.34 15.01
N LYS A 399 -33.48 -9.60 14.56
CA LYS A 399 -34.20 -8.66 15.44
C LYS A 399 -35.07 -9.49 16.40
N VAL A 400 -35.39 -9.00 17.60
CA VAL A 400 -36.08 -9.83 18.63
C VAL A 400 -37.34 -10.54 18.10
N ASP A 401 -38.18 -9.84 17.32
CA ASP A 401 -39.40 -10.36 16.69
C ASP A 401 -39.21 -10.75 15.20
N GLY A 402 -38.00 -11.10 14.79
CA GLY A 402 -37.65 -11.38 13.38
C GLY A 402 -36.93 -12.71 13.15
N GLU A 403 -36.80 -13.06 11.88
CA GLU A 403 -36.07 -14.25 11.43
C GLU A 403 -34.55 -14.11 11.55
N TRP A 404 -33.86 -15.24 11.76
CA TRP A 404 -32.41 -15.33 11.69
C TRP A 404 -31.90 -15.06 10.27
N LYS A 405 -30.83 -14.26 10.18
CA LYS A 405 -30.09 -13.97 8.95
C LYS A 405 -28.63 -14.34 9.16
N GLU A 406 -28.08 -15.12 8.24
CA GLU A 406 -26.64 -15.37 8.17
C GLU A 406 -25.91 -14.06 7.84
N ILE A 407 -24.94 -13.68 8.68
CA ILE A 407 -23.99 -12.58 8.41
C ILE A 407 -22.75 -13.17 7.74
N SER A 408 -22.25 -14.31 8.26
CA SER A 408 -21.08 -15.01 7.75
C SER A 408 -21.27 -16.52 7.87
N LYS A 409 -20.89 -17.23 6.80
CA LYS A 409 -20.92 -18.70 6.68
C LYS A 409 -19.86 -19.35 7.58
N TYR A 410 -19.99 -20.66 7.79
CA TYR A 410 -18.95 -21.46 8.44
C TYR A 410 -17.58 -21.25 7.80
N SER A 411 -16.69 -20.58 8.54
CA SER A 411 -15.31 -20.30 8.17
C SER A 411 -14.38 -20.52 9.36
N SER A 412 -13.07 -20.48 9.16
CA SER A 412 -12.08 -20.42 10.24
C SER A 412 -11.92 -19.03 10.85
N SER A 413 -12.67 -18.01 10.38
CA SER A 413 -12.60 -16.67 10.96
C SER A 413 -13.19 -16.67 12.36
N LEU A 414 -12.40 -16.21 13.34
CA LEU A 414 -12.85 -15.96 14.69
C LEU A 414 -13.74 -14.71 14.79
N SER A 415 -13.79 -13.88 13.75
CA SER A 415 -14.43 -12.56 13.81
C SER A 415 -15.27 -12.23 12.58
N CYS A 416 -16.20 -11.29 12.77
CA CYS A 416 -17.10 -10.78 11.73
C CYS A 416 -17.52 -9.32 12.00
N VAL A 417 -17.63 -8.50 10.95
CA VAL A 417 -18.10 -7.11 11.00
C VAL A 417 -19.55 -7.04 10.52
N TRP A 418 -20.42 -6.44 11.34
CA TRP A 418 -21.85 -6.30 11.06
C TRP A 418 -22.30 -4.85 11.23
N VAL A 419 -23.25 -4.40 10.40
CA VAL A 419 -23.94 -3.12 10.56
C VAL A 419 -25.43 -3.41 10.80
N PRO A 420 -26.05 -2.96 11.90
CA PRO A 420 -27.43 -3.32 12.25
C PRO A 420 -28.48 -2.91 11.20
N GLY A 421 -28.24 -1.81 10.49
CA GLY A 421 -29.09 -1.25 9.44
C GLY A 421 -30.30 -0.49 9.95
N THR A 422 -30.92 -0.96 11.04
CA THR A 422 -32.07 -0.31 11.72
C THR A 422 -31.91 -0.32 13.24
N ALA A 423 -32.60 0.59 13.93
CA ALA A 423 -32.61 0.69 15.40
C ALA A 423 -33.46 -0.38 16.08
N GLY A 424 -33.15 -0.71 17.33
CA GLY A 424 -33.91 -1.65 18.18
C GLY A 424 -33.09 -2.84 18.67
N ASP A 425 -33.77 -3.81 19.28
CA ASP A 425 -33.13 -4.96 19.92
C ASP A 425 -32.89 -6.14 18.96
N TYR A 426 -31.70 -6.72 19.07
CA TYR A 426 -31.23 -7.86 18.31
C TYR A 426 -30.72 -8.98 19.22
N GLU A 427 -30.84 -10.22 18.75
CA GLU A 427 -30.11 -11.36 19.30
C GLU A 427 -29.10 -11.82 18.24
N ILE A 428 -27.82 -11.83 18.61
CA ILE A 428 -26.69 -12.23 17.75
C ILE A 428 -26.23 -13.60 18.23
N LYS A 429 -26.04 -14.53 17.31
CA LYS A 429 -25.64 -15.90 17.62
C LYS A 429 -24.40 -16.28 16.81
N VAL A 430 -23.49 -16.99 17.46
CA VAL A 430 -22.45 -17.76 16.76
C VAL A 430 -22.72 -19.25 16.96
N THR A 431 -22.59 -20.01 15.87
CA THR A 431 -22.54 -21.47 15.90
C THR A 431 -21.11 -21.90 15.59
N ALA A 432 -20.42 -22.49 16.56
CA ALA A 432 -19.10 -23.08 16.37
C ALA A 432 -19.25 -24.59 16.16
N ARG A 433 -18.80 -25.12 15.02
CA ARG A 433 -18.75 -26.57 14.73
C ARG A 433 -17.33 -27.10 14.88
N GLY A 434 -17.14 -28.18 15.63
CA GLY A 434 -15.82 -28.80 15.81
C GLY A 434 -15.27 -29.41 14.51
N LEU A 435 -13.94 -29.39 14.37
CA LEU A 435 -13.22 -29.98 13.22
C LEU A 435 -13.11 -31.52 13.28
N SER A 436 -13.80 -32.18 14.22
CA SER A 436 -13.75 -33.64 14.40
C SER A 436 -14.69 -34.38 13.44
N LEU A 437 -14.51 -35.71 13.33
CA LEU A 437 -15.45 -36.58 12.59
C LEU A 437 -16.82 -36.75 13.26
N ILE A 438 -17.03 -36.18 14.46
CA ILE A 438 -18.32 -36.09 15.14
C ILE A 438 -18.83 -34.65 14.97
N ASP A 439 -19.96 -34.48 14.29
CA ASP A 439 -20.65 -33.20 14.15
C ASP A 439 -21.11 -32.73 15.54
N THR A 440 -20.33 -31.81 16.10
CA THR A 440 -20.48 -31.27 17.45
C THR A 440 -20.49 -29.76 17.34
N GLN A 441 -21.56 -29.15 17.84
CA GLN A 441 -21.82 -27.73 17.65
C GLN A 441 -22.17 -27.10 18.99
N ALA A 442 -21.44 -26.03 19.34
CA ALA A 442 -21.80 -25.14 20.42
C ALA A 442 -22.42 -23.87 19.84
N GLU A 443 -23.45 -23.36 20.50
CA GLU A 443 -24.04 -22.06 20.18
C GLU A 443 -23.98 -21.15 21.41
N GLN A 444 -23.68 -19.87 21.18
CA GLN A 444 -23.94 -18.82 22.15
C GLN A 444 -24.69 -17.68 21.46
N THR A 445 -25.72 -17.18 22.15
CA THR A 445 -26.49 -16.02 21.73
C THR A 445 -26.30 -14.89 22.74
N ILE A 446 -25.94 -13.71 22.27
CA ILE A 446 -25.87 -12.47 23.05
C ILE A 446 -26.97 -11.50 22.61
N LYS A 447 -27.33 -10.55 23.47
CA LYS A 447 -28.28 -9.47 23.15
C LYS A 447 -27.52 -8.19 22.83
N TYR A 448 -28.01 -7.45 21.84
CA TYR A 448 -27.46 -6.15 21.47
C TYR A 448 -28.58 -5.20 21.04
N THR A 449 -28.65 -4.04 21.68
CA THR A 449 -29.55 -2.95 21.28
C THR A 449 -28.79 -2.01 20.35
N ALA A 450 -29.26 -1.87 19.11
CA ALA A 450 -28.78 -0.85 18.18
C ALA A 450 -29.54 0.46 18.40
N LEU A 451 -28.83 1.56 18.65
CA LEU A 451 -29.45 2.86 18.86
C LEU A 451 -30.00 3.44 17.53
N PRO A 452 -30.93 4.41 17.59
CA PRO A 452 -31.27 5.24 16.44
C PRO A 452 -30.03 5.85 15.78
N ALA A 453 -30.05 5.93 14.45
CA ALA A 453 -28.99 6.54 13.66
C ALA A 453 -28.78 8.04 13.99
N TYR A 454 -29.79 8.73 14.55
CA TYR A 454 -29.65 10.14 14.94
C TYR A 454 -28.72 10.37 16.15
N GLU A 455 -28.47 9.35 16.97
CA GLU A 455 -27.67 9.54 18.19
C GLU A 455 -26.24 9.98 17.85
N ASN A 456 -25.82 11.10 18.43
CA ASN A 456 -24.58 11.83 18.16
C ASN A 456 -24.38 12.28 16.69
N LYS A 457 -25.46 12.51 15.92
CA LYS A 457 -25.39 13.10 14.57
C LYS A 457 -26.10 14.46 14.48
N PRO A 458 -25.61 15.38 13.62
CA PRO A 458 -26.20 16.71 13.47
C PRO A 458 -27.56 16.68 12.75
N LEU A 459 -28.38 17.72 12.96
CA LEU A 459 -29.69 17.85 12.29
C LEU A 459 -29.59 17.70 10.76
N VAL A 460 -28.58 18.33 10.15
CA VAL A 460 -28.30 18.26 8.70
C VAL A 460 -26.92 17.63 8.49
N ASN A 461 -26.76 16.79 7.46
CA ASN A 461 -25.45 16.23 7.10
C ASN A 461 -24.43 17.34 6.79
N GLN A 462 -23.20 17.22 7.32
CA GLN A 462 -22.19 18.29 7.26
C GLN A 462 -21.66 18.62 5.85
N MET A 463 -22.00 17.82 4.82
CA MET A 463 -21.74 18.21 3.44
C MET A 463 -22.65 19.34 2.95
N PHE A 464 -23.74 19.65 3.67
CA PHE A 464 -24.54 20.86 3.47
C PHE A 464 -24.03 21.96 4.40
N GLY A 465 -23.42 23.01 3.83
CA GLY A 465 -22.79 24.09 4.60
C GLY A 465 -22.80 25.41 3.83
N SER A 466 -22.63 26.52 4.54
CA SER A 466 -22.66 27.84 3.91
C SER A 466 -21.57 27.99 2.85
N GLY A 467 -21.86 28.68 1.75
CA GLY A 467 -20.95 28.77 0.61
C GLY A 467 -20.93 27.52 -0.29
N MET A 468 -21.92 26.63 -0.21
CA MET A 468 -21.98 25.42 -1.05
C MET A 468 -22.49 25.67 -2.49
N VAL A 469 -22.42 24.62 -3.32
CA VAL A 469 -23.07 24.54 -4.65
C VAL A 469 -23.89 23.25 -4.74
N LEU A 470 -25.20 23.37 -4.95
CA LEU A 470 -26.13 22.27 -5.26
C LEU A 470 -26.22 22.07 -6.78
N GLN A 471 -26.56 20.85 -7.23
CA GLN A 471 -26.67 20.55 -8.66
C GLN A 471 -27.94 21.15 -9.26
N ARG A 472 -27.79 22.10 -10.18
CA ARG A 472 -28.92 22.72 -10.89
C ARG A 472 -29.70 21.74 -11.76
N ASP A 473 -30.93 22.14 -12.08
CA ASP A 473 -31.84 21.55 -13.08
C ASP A 473 -32.29 20.09 -12.83
N ILE A 474 -31.85 19.48 -11.71
CA ILE A 474 -32.33 18.18 -11.19
C ILE A 474 -33.17 18.37 -9.92
N ASP A 475 -33.91 17.33 -9.53
CA ASP A 475 -34.61 17.29 -8.25
C ASP A 475 -33.60 17.01 -7.14
N ASN A 476 -33.31 18.02 -6.32
CA ASN A 476 -32.34 17.93 -5.22
C ASN A 476 -33.03 17.49 -3.94
N ALA A 477 -32.25 17.01 -2.97
CA ALA A 477 -32.75 16.74 -1.63
C ALA A 477 -31.72 17.12 -0.58
N ILE A 478 -32.20 17.55 0.58
CA ILE A 478 -31.40 17.73 1.80
C ILE A 478 -31.75 16.60 2.76
N TRP A 479 -30.76 16.13 3.51
CA TRP A 479 -30.93 15.07 4.49
C TRP A 479 -30.08 15.28 5.73
N GLY A 480 -30.43 14.54 6.77
CA GLY A 480 -29.72 14.49 8.04
C GLY A 480 -30.47 13.60 9.01
N TRP A 481 -30.40 13.96 10.29
CA TRP A 481 -30.95 13.14 11.37
C TRP A 481 -31.79 13.96 12.34
N ALA A 482 -32.80 13.32 12.91
CA ALA A 482 -33.64 13.87 13.99
C ALA A 482 -34.34 12.72 14.70
N LYS A 483 -34.72 12.90 15.97
CA LYS A 483 -35.49 11.89 16.72
C LYS A 483 -36.73 11.43 15.94
N HIS A 484 -37.05 10.14 15.96
CA HIS A 484 -38.21 9.52 15.30
C HIS A 484 -39.47 10.40 15.33
N GLY A 485 -40.14 10.56 14.18
CA GLY A 485 -41.43 11.25 14.10
C GLY A 485 -41.35 12.77 14.25
N THR A 486 -40.15 13.34 14.23
CA THR A 486 -39.96 14.80 14.22
C THR A 486 -40.33 15.33 12.83
N ASN A 487 -41.27 16.27 12.80
CA ASN A 487 -41.54 17.06 11.60
C ASN A 487 -40.33 17.96 11.32
N VAL A 488 -39.76 17.82 10.12
CA VAL A 488 -38.66 18.65 9.63
C VAL A 488 -39.19 19.55 8.51
N THR A 489 -38.85 20.83 8.57
CA THR A 489 -39.19 21.85 7.56
C THR A 489 -37.92 22.37 6.91
N VAL A 490 -37.88 22.40 5.59
CA VAL A 490 -36.79 22.98 4.79
C VAL A 490 -37.34 24.15 3.99
N THR A 491 -36.90 25.36 4.32
CA THR A 491 -37.29 26.60 3.65
C THR A 491 -36.15 27.10 2.78
N ILE A 492 -36.44 27.44 1.53
CA ILE A 492 -35.45 27.98 0.57
C ILE A 492 -36.04 29.20 -0.14
N GLY A 493 -35.47 30.38 0.11
CA GLY A 493 -36.02 31.65 -0.35
C GLY A 493 -37.44 31.90 0.20
N THR A 494 -38.46 31.64 -0.62
CA THR A 494 -39.89 31.70 -0.23
C THR A 494 -40.62 30.36 -0.31
N GLU A 495 -39.96 29.31 -0.81
CA GLU A 495 -40.52 27.97 -0.89
C GLU A 495 -40.30 27.20 0.42
N THR A 496 -41.18 26.25 0.73
CA THR A 496 -41.14 25.48 1.97
C THR A 496 -41.54 24.04 1.70
N PHE A 497 -40.66 23.12 2.07
CA PHE A 497 -40.79 21.68 1.92
C PHE A 497 -40.83 21.03 3.31
N THR A 498 -41.58 19.95 3.48
CA THR A 498 -41.74 19.27 4.77
C THR A 498 -41.57 17.76 4.66
N GLY A 499 -41.15 17.15 5.76
CA GLY A 499 -41.00 15.70 5.90
C GLY A 499 -40.97 15.30 7.37
N VAL A 500 -40.75 14.01 7.61
CA VAL A 500 -40.72 13.42 8.95
C VAL A 500 -39.53 12.47 9.05
N SER A 501 -38.84 12.44 10.19
CA SER A 501 -37.78 11.47 10.47
C SER A 501 -38.33 10.05 10.68
N ASP A 502 -37.62 9.07 10.14
CA ASP A 502 -38.02 7.66 10.11
C ASP A 502 -37.78 6.90 11.44
N ILE A 503 -37.91 5.57 11.41
CA ILE A 503 -37.72 4.71 12.58
C ILE A 503 -36.30 4.75 13.16
N ASP A 504 -35.29 5.00 12.32
CA ASP A 504 -33.90 5.15 12.75
C ASP A 504 -33.56 6.62 13.06
N GLY A 505 -34.47 7.54 12.78
CA GLY A 505 -34.26 8.98 12.89
C GLY A 505 -33.49 9.60 11.74
N LYS A 506 -33.47 8.96 10.55
CA LYS A 506 -32.97 9.58 9.32
C LYS A 506 -34.11 10.39 8.68
N TRP A 507 -33.80 11.51 8.03
CA TRP A 507 -34.79 12.23 7.21
C TRP A 507 -34.17 12.70 5.90
N LYS A 508 -34.98 12.74 4.83
CA LYS A 508 -34.59 13.26 3.52
C LYS A 508 -35.78 13.98 2.89
N ILE A 509 -35.61 15.24 2.53
CA ILE A 509 -36.66 16.10 1.95
C ILE A 509 -36.19 16.57 0.57
N GLY A 510 -37.01 16.29 -0.45
CA GLY A 510 -36.81 16.84 -1.79
C GLY A 510 -37.13 18.34 -1.81
N ILE A 511 -36.27 19.12 -2.47
CA ILE A 511 -36.39 20.58 -2.61
C ILE A 511 -36.62 21.00 -4.07
N GLY A 512 -36.98 20.06 -4.95
CA GLY A 512 -37.33 20.34 -6.32
C GLY A 512 -36.14 20.78 -7.19
N LYS A 513 -36.48 21.46 -8.29
CA LYS A 513 -35.54 21.86 -9.35
C LYS A 513 -35.28 23.35 -9.34
N HIS A 514 -34.01 23.71 -9.23
CA HIS A 514 -33.54 25.09 -9.28
C HIS A 514 -32.52 25.25 -10.41
N SER A 515 -32.64 26.30 -11.21
CA SER A 515 -31.63 26.66 -12.22
C SER A 515 -30.54 27.57 -11.62
N ALA A 516 -29.42 27.72 -12.32
CA ALA A 516 -28.33 28.59 -11.88
C ALA A 516 -28.76 30.08 -11.84
N GLY A 517 -28.29 30.81 -10.82
CA GLY A 517 -28.64 32.20 -10.57
C GLY A 517 -28.02 32.71 -9.27
N GLU A 518 -28.65 33.73 -8.68
CA GLU A 518 -28.26 34.33 -7.40
C GLU A 518 -28.29 33.32 -6.23
N PRO A 519 -27.49 33.52 -5.17
CA PRO A 519 -27.43 32.59 -4.05
C PRO A 519 -28.66 32.65 -3.15
N TYR A 520 -29.08 31.47 -2.69
CA TYR A 520 -30.17 31.27 -1.75
C TYR A 520 -29.66 31.17 -0.31
N ASN A 521 -30.54 31.44 0.64
CA ASN A 521 -30.39 30.95 2.02
C ASN A 521 -31.39 29.81 2.24
N ILE A 522 -30.95 28.77 2.93
CA ILE A 522 -31.74 27.60 3.30
C ILE A 522 -31.82 27.52 4.82
N SER A 523 -33.02 27.31 5.35
CA SER A 523 -33.25 27.10 6.79
C SER A 523 -33.90 25.73 6.99
N VAL A 524 -33.30 24.92 7.87
CA VAL A 524 -33.83 23.61 8.27
C VAL A 524 -34.25 23.67 9.72
N VAL A 525 -35.54 23.46 9.98
CA VAL A 525 -36.15 23.56 11.33
C VAL A 525 -36.71 22.20 11.73
N ALA A 526 -36.38 21.74 12.93
CA ALA A 526 -36.85 20.48 13.50
C ALA A 526 -37.14 20.65 15.01
N GLY A 527 -38.42 20.77 15.36
CA GLY A 527 -38.83 21.06 16.75
C GLY A 527 -38.32 22.42 17.22
N VAL A 528 -37.28 22.42 18.05
CA VAL A 528 -36.59 23.62 18.57
C VAL A 528 -35.22 23.87 17.91
N GLU A 529 -34.70 22.90 17.16
CA GLU A 529 -33.42 23.03 16.46
C GLU A 529 -33.61 23.76 15.12
N THR A 530 -32.61 24.55 14.74
CA THR A 530 -32.60 25.26 13.47
C THR A 530 -31.18 25.38 12.94
N VAL A 531 -30.96 24.86 11.73
CA VAL A 531 -29.69 25.00 10.98
C VAL A 531 -29.94 25.97 9.82
N ASN A 532 -29.16 27.04 9.75
CA ASN A 532 -29.20 28.01 8.67
C ASN A 532 -27.96 27.87 7.80
N ILE A 533 -28.18 27.68 6.51
CA ILE A 533 -27.15 27.49 5.48
C ILE A 533 -27.25 28.67 4.52
N THR A 534 -26.23 29.52 4.51
CA THR A 534 -26.25 30.80 3.80
C THR A 534 -25.38 30.77 2.56
N ASP A 535 -25.69 31.59 1.57
CA ASP A 535 -24.93 31.68 0.32
C ASP A 535 -24.83 30.32 -0.41
N VAL A 536 -25.99 29.77 -0.81
CA VAL A 536 -26.11 28.50 -1.55
C VAL A 536 -26.36 28.79 -3.03
N LEU A 537 -25.41 28.46 -3.90
CA LEU A 537 -25.61 28.54 -5.35
C LEU A 537 -26.18 27.23 -5.90
N PHE A 538 -26.94 27.33 -6.99
CA PHE A 538 -27.19 26.20 -7.89
C PHE A 538 -26.26 26.29 -9.09
N GLY A 539 -25.58 25.19 -9.38
CA GLY A 539 -24.51 25.13 -10.38
C GLY A 539 -24.31 23.72 -10.90
N ASP A 540 -23.22 23.48 -11.62
CA ASP A 540 -22.83 22.13 -12.03
C ASP A 540 -21.77 21.57 -11.07
N VAL A 541 -22.11 20.47 -10.39
CA VAL A 541 -21.28 19.86 -9.34
C VAL A 541 -20.51 18.68 -9.91
N TRP A 542 -19.21 18.64 -9.66
CA TRP A 542 -18.32 17.58 -10.12
C TRP A 542 -17.60 16.91 -8.96
N LEU A 543 -17.59 15.57 -8.96
CA LEU A 543 -16.78 14.78 -8.05
C LEU A 543 -15.39 14.55 -8.68
N CYS A 544 -14.36 15.17 -8.12
CA CYS A 544 -12.97 15.07 -8.56
C CYS A 544 -12.22 14.08 -7.67
N SER A 545 -11.85 12.92 -8.21
CA SER A 545 -11.38 11.77 -7.43
C SER A 545 -10.26 10.97 -8.13
N GLY A 546 -9.63 10.06 -7.39
CA GLY A 546 -8.51 9.24 -7.81
C GLY A 546 -7.32 9.31 -6.84
N GLN A 547 -6.09 9.24 -7.36
CA GLN A 547 -4.88 9.18 -6.54
C GLN A 547 -4.08 10.50 -6.51
N SER A 548 -2.77 10.44 -6.20
CA SER A 548 -1.90 11.60 -6.00
C SER A 548 -1.87 12.57 -7.18
N ASN A 549 -2.04 12.11 -8.43
CA ASN A 549 -2.12 13.00 -9.59
C ASN A 549 -3.44 13.79 -9.69
N MET A 550 -4.53 13.33 -9.04
CA MET A 550 -5.71 14.15 -8.75
C MET A 550 -5.48 15.07 -7.54
N ALA A 551 -4.87 14.55 -6.47
CA ALA A 551 -4.68 15.28 -5.21
C ALA A 551 -3.65 16.43 -5.30
N PHE A 552 -2.74 16.37 -6.28
CA PHE A 552 -1.71 17.37 -6.57
C PHE A 552 -2.27 18.80 -6.57
N THR A 553 -1.78 19.63 -5.65
CA THR A 553 -2.41 20.91 -5.27
C THR A 553 -1.94 22.08 -6.12
N LEU A 554 -2.71 23.18 -6.13
CA LEU A 554 -2.43 24.34 -6.98
C LEU A 554 -1.08 24.99 -6.67
N LYS A 555 -0.62 24.97 -5.41
CA LYS A 555 0.70 25.48 -5.00
C LYS A 555 1.89 24.67 -5.55
N GLU A 556 1.66 23.44 -6.00
CA GLU A 556 2.68 22.54 -6.56
C GLU A 556 2.72 22.61 -8.11
N ALA A 557 1.75 23.27 -8.73
CA ALA A 557 1.62 23.35 -10.18
C ALA A 557 2.63 24.32 -10.83
N ALA A 558 2.89 24.14 -12.12
CA ALA A 558 3.59 25.15 -12.91
C ALA A 558 2.81 26.48 -12.90
N GLU A 559 3.52 27.60 -12.72
CA GLU A 559 2.99 28.95 -12.49
C GLU A 559 2.11 29.13 -11.22
N ALA A 560 2.22 28.23 -10.24
CA ALA A 560 1.46 28.24 -8.97
C ALA A 560 1.27 29.62 -8.33
N ALA A 561 2.33 30.41 -8.16
CA ALA A 561 2.24 31.72 -7.48
C ALA A 561 1.35 32.72 -8.23
N ASN A 562 1.49 32.81 -9.56
CA ASN A 562 0.65 33.64 -10.41
C ASN A 562 -0.80 33.09 -10.48
N GLU A 563 -0.96 31.77 -10.52
CA GLU A 563 -2.27 31.14 -10.56
C GLU A 563 -3.07 31.33 -9.26
N ILE A 564 -2.45 31.16 -8.09
CA ILE A 564 -3.07 31.45 -6.79
C ILE A 564 -3.39 32.95 -6.68
N GLN A 565 -2.48 33.85 -7.06
CA GLN A 565 -2.72 35.29 -7.00
C GLN A 565 -3.96 35.73 -7.80
N ASN A 566 -4.23 35.07 -8.92
CA ASN A 566 -5.36 35.39 -9.81
C ASN A 566 -6.60 34.50 -9.58
N SER A 567 -6.60 33.59 -8.60
CA SER A 567 -7.66 32.58 -8.41
C SER A 567 -8.96 33.11 -7.79
N ASN A 568 -9.32 34.38 -7.98
CA ASN A 568 -10.50 34.99 -7.39
C ASN A 568 -11.77 34.69 -8.22
N TYR A 569 -12.34 33.50 -8.01
CA TYR A 569 -13.48 32.98 -8.77
C TYR A 569 -14.62 32.58 -7.82
N PRO A 570 -15.44 33.52 -7.32
CA PRO A 570 -16.44 33.24 -6.27
C PRO A 570 -17.58 32.29 -6.69
N ASN A 571 -17.76 32.10 -8.01
CA ASN A 571 -18.69 31.12 -8.59
C ASN A 571 -18.07 29.72 -8.72
N ILE A 572 -16.81 29.53 -8.35
CA ILE A 572 -16.17 28.22 -8.18
C ILE A 572 -16.04 27.99 -6.68
N ARG A 573 -16.61 26.88 -6.19
CA ARG A 573 -16.60 26.54 -4.76
C ARG A 573 -16.35 25.07 -4.59
N TYR A 574 -15.68 24.70 -3.51
CA TYR A 574 -15.21 23.33 -3.33
C TYR A 574 -15.37 22.82 -1.89
N TYR A 575 -15.54 21.52 -1.78
CA TYR A 575 -15.61 20.77 -0.54
C TYR A 575 -14.56 19.68 -0.60
N THR A 576 -13.54 19.76 0.25
CA THR A 576 -12.56 18.69 0.42
C THR A 576 -13.17 17.64 1.34
N VAL A 577 -13.34 16.42 0.83
CA VAL A 577 -13.67 15.25 1.65
C VAL A 577 -12.47 14.94 2.56
N PRO A 578 -12.64 14.88 3.89
CA PRO A 578 -11.59 14.45 4.80
C PRO A 578 -11.12 13.03 4.46
N MET A 579 -9.81 12.79 4.54
CA MET A 579 -9.28 11.43 4.35
C MET A 579 -9.76 10.53 5.49
N LYS A 580 -10.48 9.47 5.15
CA LYS A 580 -11.03 8.51 6.11
C LYS A 580 -11.14 7.12 5.49
N THR A 581 -10.65 6.12 6.20
CA THR A 581 -10.91 4.71 5.92
C THR A 581 -12.10 4.23 6.77
N SER A 582 -12.78 3.14 6.38
CA SER A 582 -13.75 2.48 7.25
C SER A 582 -14.08 1.05 6.82
N PRO A 583 -14.36 0.10 7.75
CA PRO A 583 -14.79 -1.25 7.40
C PRO A 583 -16.21 -1.33 6.82
N ALA A 584 -17.03 -0.28 6.92
CA ALA A 584 -18.33 -0.22 6.24
C ALA A 584 -18.70 1.22 5.82
N PRO A 585 -19.66 1.42 4.89
CA PRO A 585 -20.10 2.73 4.42
C PRO A 585 -20.51 3.68 5.56
N VAL A 586 -19.79 4.79 5.73
CA VAL A 586 -20.13 5.80 6.76
C VAL A 586 -21.19 6.79 6.23
N ALA A 587 -22.20 7.09 7.04
CA ALA A 587 -23.33 7.94 6.61
C ALA A 587 -23.05 9.45 6.69
N THR A 588 -21.99 9.87 7.38
CA THR A 588 -21.49 11.26 7.45
C THR A 588 -20.00 11.26 7.81
N MET A 589 -19.35 12.39 7.55
CA MET A 589 -18.04 12.74 8.13
C MET A 589 -18.20 14.02 8.94
N GLU A 590 -17.26 14.27 9.85
CA GLU A 590 -17.07 15.61 10.41
C GLU A 590 -16.12 16.40 9.52
N ASN A 591 -16.47 17.63 9.18
CA ASN A 591 -15.62 18.50 8.36
C ASN A 591 -15.72 19.96 8.78
N PRO A 592 -14.90 20.42 9.75
CA PRO A 592 -14.91 21.80 10.21
C PRO A 592 -14.40 22.81 9.16
N GLU A 593 -13.81 22.35 8.05
CA GLU A 593 -13.42 23.23 6.94
C GLU A 593 -14.60 23.64 6.04
N GLY A 594 -15.66 22.83 6.00
CA GLY A 594 -16.88 23.07 5.22
C GLY A 594 -16.65 23.27 3.71
N TRP A 595 -17.49 24.11 3.11
CA TRP A 595 -17.33 24.56 1.72
C TRP A 595 -16.48 25.83 1.67
N LYS A 596 -15.58 25.90 0.68
CA LYS A 596 -14.66 27.02 0.45
C LYS A 596 -14.94 27.67 -0.89
N VAL A 597 -15.10 28.99 -0.88
CA VAL A 597 -15.15 29.83 -2.08
C VAL A 597 -13.74 29.93 -2.67
N CYS A 598 -13.57 29.79 -3.98
CA CYS A 598 -12.26 29.87 -4.64
C CYS A 598 -11.73 31.31 -4.64
N SER A 599 -10.65 31.54 -3.90
CA SER A 599 -9.96 32.83 -3.78
C SER A 599 -8.45 32.60 -3.54
N PRO A 600 -7.61 33.65 -3.66
CA PRO A 600 -6.17 33.54 -3.41
C PRO A 600 -5.79 33.09 -1.98
N SER A 601 -6.71 33.16 -1.01
CA SER A 601 -6.47 32.68 0.37
C SER A 601 -6.93 31.23 0.60
N THR A 602 -7.63 30.60 -0.35
CA THR A 602 -8.18 29.25 -0.21
C THR A 602 -7.59 28.27 -1.24
N SER A 603 -7.44 28.70 -2.49
CA SER A 603 -7.12 27.87 -3.65
C SER A 603 -5.79 27.11 -3.60
N SER A 604 -4.83 27.56 -2.77
CA SER A 604 -3.49 26.99 -2.63
C SER A 604 -3.48 25.46 -2.44
N ASN A 605 -4.41 24.95 -1.63
CA ASN A 605 -4.56 23.51 -1.33
C ASN A 605 -5.67 22.81 -2.15
N LEU A 606 -6.33 23.50 -3.09
CA LEU A 606 -7.27 22.85 -4.03
C LEU A 606 -6.46 22.03 -5.05
N SER A 607 -6.99 20.87 -5.46
CA SER A 607 -6.46 20.09 -6.59
C SER A 607 -6.26 21.00 -7.81
N ALA A 608 -5.04 21.04 -8.34
CA ALA A 608 -4.70 21.85 -9.50
C ALA A 608 -5.53 21.42 -10.72
N VAL A 609 -5.67 20.10 -10.94
CA VAL A 609 -6.48 19.54 -12.03
C VAL A 609 -7.94 19.99 -11.92
N ALA A 610 -8.52 19.89 -10.72
CA ALA A 610 -9.90 20.33 -10.47
C ALA A 610 -10.09 21.85 -10.60
N TYR A 611 -9.11 22.65 -10.17
CA TYR A 611 -9.10 24.11 -10.33
C TYR A 611 -9.10 24.51 -11.81
N PHE A 612 -8.18 23.99 -12.62
CA PHE A 612 -8.09 24.34 -14.05
C PHE A 612 -9.31 23.85 -14.84
N PHE A 613 -9.86 22.69 -14.48
CA PHE A 613 -11.12 22.16 -14.99
C PHE A 613 -12.30 23.08 -14.67
N ALA A 614 -12.53 23.38 -13.38
CA ALA A 614 -13.62 24.23 -12.93
C ALA A 614 -13.51 25.66 -13.45
N ARG A 615 -12.29 26.20 -13.56
CA ARG A 615 -12.04 27.54 -14.12
C ARG A 615 -12.46 27.64 -15.58
N LYS A 616 -12.14 26.64 -16.39
CA LYS A 616 -12.55 26.62 -17.80
C LYS A 616 -14.07 26.45 -17.92
N LEU A 617 -14.68 25.49 -17.22
CA LEU A 617 -16.14 25.31 -17.28
C LEU A 617 -16.90 26.53 -16.77
N ASN A 618 -16.47 27.16 -15.68
CA ASN A 618 -17.11 28.37 -15.15
C ASN A 618 -17.06 29.53 -16.15
N LYS A 619 -15.89 29.75 -16.78
CA LYS A 619 -15.69 30.80 -17.78
C LYS A 619 -16.49 30.56 -19.06
N ASP A 620 -16.43 29.34 -19.61
CA ASP A 620 -16.94 29.05 -20.95
C ASP A 620 -18.44 28.67 -20.95
N LEU A 621 -19.02 28.34 -19.78
CA LEU A 621 -20.47 28.13 -19.59
C LEU A 621 -21.19 29.28 -18.87
N ASN A 622 -20.48 30.14 -18.15
CA ASN A 622 -21.03 31.16 -17.24
C ASN A 622 -22.02 30.59 -16.20
N VAL A 623 -21.65 29.47 -15.57
CA VAL A 623 -22.43 28.74 -14.56
C VAL A 623 -21.57 28.48 -13.32
N PRO A 624 -22.09 28.54 -12.08
CA PRO A 624 -21.34 28.17 -10.90
C PRO A 624 -20.87 26.71 -10.94
N ILE A 625 -19.64 26.44 -10.51
CA ILE A 625 -19.06 25.09 -10.49
C ILE A 625 -18.80 24.67 -9.05
N GLY A 626 -19.44 23.58 -8.64
CA GLY A 626 -19.14 22.89 -7.38
C GLY A 626 -18.09 21.82 -7.61
N VAL A 627 -17.06 21.75 -6.76
CA VAL A 627 -16.06 20.67 -6.77
C VAL A 627 -16.14 19.92 -5.44
N VAL A 628 -16.65 18.70 -5.46
CA VAL A 628 -16.45 17.76 -4.35
C VAL A 628 -15.14 17.04 -4.64
N PHE A 629 -14.11 17.29 -3.84
CA PHE A 629 -12.78 16.72 -4.04
C PHE A 629 -12.52 15.58 -3.04
N SER A 630 -12.15 14.41 -3.55
CA SER A 630 -12.00 13.18 -2.76
C SER A 630 -10.95 12.27 -3.40
N ALA A 631 -9.67 12.45 -3.07
CA ALA A 631 -8.54 11.72 -3.68
C ALA A 631 -7.40 11.49 -2.68
N VAL A 632 -6.70 10.35 -2.78
CA VAL A 632 -5.67 9.92 -1.82
C VAL A 632 -4.44 9.34 -2.53
N GLY A 633 -3.24 9.83 -2.18
CA GLY A 633 -1.98 9.39 -2.79
C GLY A 633 -1.70 7.89 -2.64
N GLY A 634 -1.07 7.29 -3.64
CA GLY A 634 -0.65 5.88 -3.63
C GLY A 634 -1.77 4.83 -3.80
N THR A 635 -3.04 5.22 -3.77
CA THR A 635 -4.17 4.27 -3.82
C THR A 635 -4.45 3.72 -5.23
N LYS A 636 -4.97 2.48 -5.27
CA LYS A 636 -5.41 1.78 -6.47
C LYS A 636 -6.87 2.13 -6.80
N ALA A 637 -7.67 1.20 -7.31
CA ALA A 637 -9.09 1.41 -7.63
C ALA A 637 -10.03 0.50 -6.81
N GLU A 638 -9.52 -0.61 -6.28
CA GLU A 638 -10.25 -1.54 -5.44
C GLU A 638 -10.61 -0.94 -4.07
N GLU A 639 -9.78 -0.04 -3.51
CA GLU A 639 -10.09 0.69 -2.27
C GLU A 639 -11.26 1.67 -2.47
N TRP A 640 -11.47 2.13 -3.70
CA TRP A 640 -12.52 3.05 -4.15
C TRP A 640 -13.77 2.35 -4.73
N THR A 641 -13.81 1.02 -4.72
CA THR A 641 -14.95 0.21 -5.22
C THR A 641 -15.70 -0.43 -4.04
N SER A 642 -17.04 -0.47 -4.07
CA SER A 642 -17.81 -1.10 -3.00
C SER A 642 -17.56 -2.61 -2.88
N TYR A 643 -17.70 -3.13 -1.66
CA TYR A 643 -17.55 -4.56 -1.36
C TYR A 643 -18.52 -5.39 -2.21
N GLU A 644 -19.77 -4.95 -2.31
CA GLU A 644 -20.82 -5.62 -3.07
C GLU A 644 -20.51 -5.71 -4.57
N SER A 645 -19.66 -4.83 -5.10
CA SER A 645 -19.18 -4.87 -6.49
C SER A 645 -17.87 -5.64 -6.63
N LEU A 646 -16.92 -5.54 -5.69
CA LEU A 646 -15.71 -6.39 -5.68
C LEU A 646 -16.02 -7.89 -5.54
N GLN A 647 -17.06 -8.26 -4.78
CA GLN A 647 -17.54 -9.64 -4.69
C GLN A 647 -18.07 -10.22 -6.01
N THR A 648 -18.23 -9.39 -7.06
CA THR A 648 -18.54 -9.88 -8.43
C THR A 648 -17.28 -10.20 -9.25
N MET A 649 -16.10 -9.87 -8.75
CA MET A 649 -14.81 -10.06 -9.40
C MET A 649 -14.00 -11.13 -8.63
N PRO A 650 -13.86 -12.36 -9.14
CA PRO A 650 -13.17 -13.45 -8.44
C PRO A 650 -11.76 -13.09 -7.95
N GLU A 651 -11.06 -12.20 -8.67
CA GLU A 651 -9.72 -11.72 -8.33
C GLU A 651 -9.65 -10.85 -7.04
N TYR A 652 -10.80 -10.37 -6.54
CA TYR A 652 -10.90 -9.50 -5.36
C TYR A 652 -11.82 -10.07 -4.26
N VAL A 653 -12.36 -11.29 -4.41
CA VAL A 653 -13.30 -11.87 -3.43
C VAL A 653 -12.64 -12.06 -2.06
N ASP A 654 -11.46 -12.66 -2.00
CA ASP A 654 -10.83 -13.01 -0.72
C ASP A 654 -10.32 -11.77 0.02
N SER A 655 -9.62 -10.87 -0.65
CA SER A 655 -9.08 -9.63 -0.05
C SER A 655 -10.17 -8.63 0.34
N SER A 656 -11.31 -8.57 -0.39
CA SER A 656 -12.46 -7.77 0.06
C SER A 656 -13.27 -8.45 1.18
N ASN A 657 -13.16 -9.77 1.37
CA ASN A 657 -13.78 -10.46 2.51
C ASN A 657 -13.09 -10.13 3.85
N GLU A 658 -11.82 -9.72 3.84
CA GLU A 658 -11.08 -9.30 5.05
C GLU A 658 -11.78 -8.14 5.80
N ILE A 659 -12.52 -7.30 5.07
CA ILE A 659 -13.31 -6.20 5.64
C ILE A 659 -14.57 -6.69 6.38
N LYS A 660 -15.08 -7.88 6.04
CA LYS A 660 -16.25 -8.52 6.66
C LYS A 660 -15.88 -9.52 7.75
N THR A 661 -14.67 -10.06 7.75
CA THR A 661 -14.09 -10.77 8.90
C THR A 661 -13.53 -9.82 9.96
N GLY A 662 -13.22 -8.57 9.58
CA GLY A 662 -12.55 -7.62 10.47
C GLY A 662 -11.06 -7.94 10.65
N THR A 663 -10.46 -8.65 9.69
CA THR A 663 -9.03 -8.97 9.64
C THR A 663 -8.25 -8.04 8.71
N ALA A 664 -8.94 -7.26 7.87
CA ALA A 664 -8.31 -6.18 7.10
C ALA A 664 -7.71 -5.15 8.06
N ASP A 665 -6.50 -4.71 7.77
CA ASP A 665 -5.97 -3.49 8.38
C ASP A 665 -6.74 -2.29 7.79
N ILE A 666 -7.59 -1.70 8.62
CA ILE A 666 -8.44 -0.57 8.21
C ILE A 666 -7.73 0.78 8.29
N ASP A 667 -6.57 0.87 8.94
CA ASP A 667 -5.78 2.10 9.01
C ASP A 667 -4.84 2.20 7.79
N ILE A 668 -4.51 1.05 7.17
CA ILE A 668 -3.85 0.99 5.86
C ILE A 668 -4.82 1.34 4.72
N ILE A 669 -4.53 2.47 4.06
CA ILE A 669 -5.32 3.02 2.94
C ILE A 669 -5.36 2.16 1.66
N SER A 670 -4.57 1.08 1.57
CA SER A 670 -4.53 0.15 0.42
C SER A 670 -5.40 -1.09 0.59
N SER A 671 -6.16 -1.20 1.68
CA SER A 671 -7.13 -2.29 1.88
C SER A 671 -8.36 -2.11 0.99
N PRO A 672 -8.85 -3.14 0.28
CA PRO A 672 -9.99 -3.00 -0.63
C PRO A 672 -11.24 -2.40 0.05
N THR A 673 -12.03 -1.63 -0.71
CA THR A 673 -13.25 -0.93 -0.28
C THR A 673 -13.11 0.13 0.84
N VAL A 674 -12.01 0.24 1.60
CA VAL A 674 -11.98 1.11 2.80
C VAL A 674 -12.16 2.60 2.51
N LEU A 675 -11.75 3.09 1.33
CA LEU A 675 -11.88 4.49 0.92
C LEU A 675 -13.22 4.78 0.24
N TYR A 676 -13.80 3.81 -0.47
CA TYR A 676 -15.20 3.87 -0.86
C TYR A 676 -16.09 4.07 0.37
N ASN A 677 -15.88 3.24 1.39
CA ASN A 677 -16.62 3.25 2.64
C ASN A 677 -16.46 4.57 3.41
N GLY A 678 -15.24 5.08 3.51
CA GLY A 678 -14.92 6.25 4.33
C GLY A 678 -15.07 7.61 3.62
N MET A 679 -14.89 7.68 2.29
CA MET A 679 -14.81 8.95 1.54
C MET A 679 -15.81 9.09 0.37
N ILE A 680 -16.41 8.00 -0.13
CA ILE A 680 -17.41 8.07 -1.23
C ILE A 680 -18.83 7.86 -0.71
N ALA A 681 -19.05 6.84 0.13
CA ALA A 681 -20.34 6.58 0.77
C ALA A 681 -20.97 7.80 1.49
N PRO A 682 -20.24 8.63 2.28
CA PRO A 682 -20.83 9.82 2.91
C PRO A 682 -21.14 10.97 1.92
N VAL A 683 -20.68 10.88 0.67
CA VAL A 683 -21.03 11.81 -0.42
C VAL A 683 -22.27 11.31 -1.18
N VAL A 684 -22.60 10.02 -1.10
CA VAL A 684 -23.83 9.46 -1.67
C VAL A 684 -25.03 9.88 -0.81
N PRO A 685 -26.18 10.30 -1.39
CA PRO A 685 -26.51 10.42 -2.82
C PRO A 685 -26.59 11.89 -3.27
N TYR A 686 -25.50 12.65 -3.16
CA TYR A 686 -25.45 14.06 -3.58
C TYR A 686 -25.60 14.22 -5.09
N GLY A 687 -26.21 15.34 -5.51
CA GLY A 687 -26.42 15.65 -6.92
C GLY A 687 -25.11 15.93 -7.63
N LEU A 688 -24.80 15.17 -8.69
CA LEU A 688 -23.60 15.34 -9.51
C LEU A 688 -23.95 15.55 -10.98
N LYS A 689 -23.19 16.43 -11.65
CA LYS A 689 -23.14 16.58 -13.10
C LYS A 689 -22.29 15.49 -13.76
N GLY A 690 -21.26 15.02 -13.07
CA GLY A 690 -20.31 14.03 -13.53
C GLY A 690 -19.15 13.83 -12.55
N VAL A 691 -18.28 12.89 -12.90
CA VAL A 691 -17.05 12.55 -12.17
C VAL A 691 -15.84 12.88 -13.04
N LEU A 692 -14.79 13.43 -12.44
CA LEU A 692 -13.46 13.55 -13.03
C LEU A 692 -12.52 12.61 -12.26
N TRP A 693 -11.97 11.62 -12.95
CA TRP A 693 -11.21 10.51 -12.35
C TRP A 693 -9.78 10.48 -12.88
N TYR A 694 -8.79 10.64 -12.01
CA TYR A 694 -7.36 10.55 -12.35
C TYR A 694 -6.65 9.58 -11.39
N GLN A 695 -6.58 8.33 -11.85
CA GLN A 695 -5.99 7.20 -11.13
C GLN A 695 -5.61 6.12 -12.15
N GLY A 696 -4.61 5.31 -11.79
CA GLY A 696 -4.20 4.10 -12.51
C GLY A 696 -2.74 3.75 -12.26
N GLU A 697 -1.94 4.72 -11.81
CA GLU A 697 -0.51 4.57 -11.57
C GLU A 697 -0.19 3.53 -10.50
N SER A 698 -1.08 3.31 -9.52
CA SER A 698 -0.88 2.27 -8.50
C SER A 698 -1.34 0.87 -8.91
N ASN A 699 -2.15 0.73 -9.97
CA ASN A 699 -2.53 -0.56 -10.55
C ASN A 699 -1.55 -1.00 -11.67
N TRP A 700 -0.39 -0.35 -11.79
CA TRP A 700 0.64 -0.67 -12.77
C TRP A 700 1.01 -2.17 -12.77
N GLY A 701 1.02 -2.80 -13.95
CA GLY A 701 1.24 -4.24 -14.13
C GLY A 701 0.03 -5.15 -13.87
N GLU A 702 -1.12 -4.62 -13.41
CA GLU A 702 -2.30 -5.42 -13.05
C GLU A 702 -3.29 -5.55 -14.20
N SER A 703 -3.33 -6.74 -14.82
CA SER A 703 -4.22 -7.05 -15.94
C SER A 703 -5.72 -7.02 -15.58
N THR A 704 -6.07 -7.03 -14.29
CA THR A 704 -7.44 -6.92 -13.76
C THR A 704 -8.04 -5.51 -13.91
N TYR A 705 -7.21 -4.47 -14.08
CA TYR A 705 -7.65 -3.08 -14.13
C TYR A 705 -8.65 -2.82 -15.28
N ASN A 706 -8.54 -3.58 -16.37
CA ASN A 706 -9.47 -3.53 -17.51
C ASN A 706 -10.91 -4.00 -17.21
N LYS A 707 -11.12 -4.74 -16.11
CA LYS A 707 -12.44 -5.06 -15.54
C LYS A 707 -12.80 -4.10 -14.42
N LEU A 708 -11.83 -3.81 -13.55
CA LEU A 708 -12.05 -3.06 -12.30
C LEU A 708 -12.54 -1.63 -12.57
N LEU A 709 -11.93 -0.91 -13.52
CA LEU A 709 -12.33 0.47 -13.82
C LEU A 709 -13.78 0.57 -14.36
N PRO A 710 -14.22 -0.25 -15.34
CA PRO A 710 -15.65 -0.37 -15.69
C PRO A 710 -16.56 -0.76 -14.51
N THR A 711 -16.12 -1.66 -13.63
CA THR A 711 -16.88 -2.08 -12.43
C THR A 711 -17.07 -0.91 -11.46
N LEU A 712 -16.02 -0.14 -11.15
CA LEU A 712 -16.07 1.07 -10.32
C LEU A 712 -17.06 2.10 -10.88
N ILE A 713 -16.99 2.37 -12.19
CA ILE A 713 -17.91 3.31 -12.86
C ILE A 713 -19.38 2.83 -12.74
N SER A 714 -19.63 1.53 -12.91
CA SER A 714 -20.97 0.95 -12.75
C SER A 714 -21.45 0.96 -11.30
N ASP A 715 -20.56 0.71 -10.35
CA ASP A 715 -20.82 0.73 -8.91
C ASP A 715 -21.23 2.14 -8.45
N TRP A 716 -20.44 3.15 -8.79
CA TRP A 716 -20.74 4.54 -8.42
C TRP A 716 -22.04 5.03 -9.06
N ARG A 717 -22.32 4.69 -10.33
CA ARG A 717 -23.61 4.99 -10.99
C ARG A 717 -24.81 4.40 -10.26
N LYS A 718 -24.69 3.15 -9.81
CA LYS A 718 -25.70 2.44 -9.00
C LYS A 718 -25.87 3.14 -7.64
N ASN A 719 -24.78 3.44 -6.94
CA ASN A 719 -24.82 3.92 -5.56
C ASN A 719 -25.27 5.40 -5.48
N PHE A 720 -24.83 6.28 -6.39
CA PHE A 720 -25.39 7.63 -6.53
C PHE A 720 -26.81 7.65 -7.15
N GLY A 721 -27.30 6.54 -7.71
CA GLY A 721 -28.60 6.44 -8.38
C GLY A 721 -28.66 7.10 -9.77
N ILE A 722 -27.53 7.56 -10.31
CA ILE A 722 -27.44 8.28 -11.58
C ILE A 722 -26.96 7.31 -12.67
N LYS A 723 -27.91 6.60 -13.31
CA LYS A 723 -27.64 5.52 -14.28
C LYS A 723 -26.67 5.90 -15.40
N GLU A 724 -26.73 7.14 -15.89
CA GLU A 724 -25.88 7.64 -16.98
C GLU A 724 -24.84 8.67 -16.50
N LEU A 725 -24.38 8.59 -15.23
CA LEU A 725 -23.39 9.53 -14.67
C LEU A 725 -22.15 9.59 -15.59
N PRO A 726 -21.80 10.76 -16.12
CA PRO A 726 -20.62 10.91 -16.95
C PRO A 726 -19.33 10.76 -16.14
N PHE A 727 -18.33 10.12 -16.72
CA PHE A 727 -16.99 10.01 -16.16
C PHE A 727 -15.98 10.57 -17.16
N ILE A 728 -15.17 11.55 -16.76
CA ILE A 728 -14.02 12.00 -17.53
C ILE A 728 -12.80 11.31 -16.93
N LEU A 729 -12.26 10.32 -17.65
CA LEU A 729 -11.03 9.62 -17.28
C LEU A 729 -9.82 10.44 -17.72
N VAL A 730 -8.85 10.61 -16.82
CA VAL A 730 -7.51 11.07 -17.19
C VAL A 730 -6.63 9.85 -17.43
N GLN A 731 -6.14 9.71 -18.66
CA GLN A 731 -5.18 8.67 -19.02
C GLN A 731 -3.87 8.91 -18.24
N ILE A 732 -3.21 7.86 -17.74
CA ILE A 732 -1.98 8.07 -16.95
C ILE A 732 -0.82 8.62 -17.81
N SER A 733 -0.07 9.57 -17.26
CA SER A 733 1.04 10.25 -17.94
C SER A 733 2.21 9.33 -18.29
N ALA A 734 3.14 9.82 -19.12
CA ALA A 734 4.45 9.19 -19.33
C ALA A 734 5.29 9.25 -18.03
N TYR A 735 5.89 8.11 -17.63
CA TYR A 735 6.77 7.97 -16.46
C TYR A 735 7.62 6.69 -16.58
N GLY A 736 8.78 6.66 -15.93
CA GLY A 736 9.68 5.51 -15.92
C GLY A 736 10.66 5.53 -17.10
N THR A 737 11.04 4.36 -17.61
CA THR A 737 12.06 4.28 -18.66
C THR A 737 11.58 4.94 -19.96
N LEU A 738 12.43 5.82 -20.48
CA LEU A 738 12.23 6.51 -21.75
C LEU A 738 12.41 5.56 -22.94
N GLN A 739 11.40 5.50 -23.82
CA GLN A 739 11.43 4.73 -25.06
C GLN A 739 12.66 5.08 -25.92
N SER A 740 13.34 4.06 -26.47
CA SER A 740 14.57 4.23 -27.26
C SER A 740 14.62 3.32 -28.49
N GLU A 741 15.61 3.49 -29.36
CA GLU A 741 15.84 2.59 -30.51
C GLU A 741 16.15 1.14 -30.09
N THR A 742 16.65 0.93 -28.86
CA THR A 742 16.91 -0.40 -28.28
C THR A 742 15.77 -0.89 -27.40
N ASN A 743 14.76 -0.07 -27.11
CA ASN A 743 13.65 -0.40 -26.20
C ASN A 743 12.33 0.16 -26.75
N ILE A 744 11.87 -0.48 -27.83
CA ILE A 744 10.93 0.12 -28.81
C ILE A 744 9.47 0.04 -28.33
N VAL A 745 9.09 -1.01 -27.60
CA VAL A 745 7.72 -1.27 -27.10
C VAL A 745 7.70 -1.60 -25.60
N GLN A 746 8.59 -0.95 -24.84
CA GLN A 746 8.91 -1.26 -23.46
C GLN A 746 7.74 -1.08 -22.49
N ASN A 747 7.14 -2.17 -22.03
CA ASN A 747 6.05 -2.14 -21.05
C ASN A 747 6.43 -2.97 -19.80
N TRP A 748 7.63 -2.74 -19.25
CA TRP A 748 8.11 -3.46 -18.06
C TRP A 748 7.25 -3.11 -16.84
N ASN A 749 6.82 -1.85 -16.76
CA ASN A 749 5.98 -1.34 -15.67
C ASN A 749 4.47 -1.53 -15.97
N GLY A 750 4.09 -2.08 -17.13
CA GLY A 750 2.68 -2.29 -17.48
C GLY A 750 1.88 -1.00 -17.76
N LEU A 751 2.53 0.18 -17.81
CA LEU A 751 1.81 1.46 -17.87
C LEU A 751 1.04 1.63 -19.18
N ALA A 752 1.53 1.07 -20.30
CA ALA A 752 0.80 1.09 -21.56
C ALA A 752 -0.49 0.25 -21.51
N GLU A 753 -0.53 -0.81 -20.70
CA GLU A 753 -1.75 -1.62 -20.50
C GLU A 753 -2.80 -0.88 -19.66
N ILE A 754 -2.38 -0.08 -18.68
CA ILE A 754 -3.29 0.81 -17.92
C ILE A 754 -3.84 1.91 -18.82
N ARG A 755 -3.01 2.56 -19.64
CA ARG A 755 -3.48 3.53 -20.66
C ARG A 755 -4.46 2.88 -21.64
N GLU A 756 -4.21 1.64 -22.07
CA GLU A 756 -5.10 0.89 -22.94
C GLU A 756 -6.42 0.52 -22.25
N ALA A 757 -6.40 0.14 -20.98
CA ALA A 757 -7.60 -0.15 -20.18
C ALA A 757 -8.49 1.11 -20.03
N GLN A 758 -7.89 2.27 -19.78
CA GLN A 758 -8.59 3.57 -19.73
C GLN A 758 -9.20 3.93 -21.10
N LEU A 759 -8.47 3.69 -22.20
CA LEU A 759 -8.96 3.87 -23.57
C LEU A 759 -10.12 2.91 -23.91
N LYS A 760 -9.97 1.61 -23.61
CA LYS A 760 -11.00 0.59 -23.83
C LYS A 760 -12.27 0.88 -23.03
N THR A 761 -12.14 1.36 -21.79
CA THR A 761 -13.26 1.82 -20.97
C THR A 761 -14.03 2.94 -21.67
N MET A 762 -13.33 3.98 -22.17
CA MET A 762 -13.96 5.08 -22.92
C MET A 762 -14.62 4.63 -24.23
N LEU A 763 -13.98 3.71 -24.97
CA LEU A 763 -14.55 3.16 -26.21
C LEU A 763 -15.78 2.28 -25.95
N SER A 764 -15.89 1.66 -24.77
CA SER A 764 -17.04 0.82 -24.39
C SER A 764 -18.27 1.60 -23.91
N ASP A 765 -18.11 2.88 -23.54
CA ASP A 765 -19.17 3.69 -22.94
C ASP A 765 -19.26 5.11 -23.52
N LYS A 766 -20.38 5.39 -24.19
CA LYS A 766 -20.70 6.72 -24.75
C LYS A 766 -20.59 7.86 -23.74
N ASN A 767 -20.90 7.62 -22.46
CA ASN A 767 -20.95 8.61 -21.38
C ASN A 767 -19.58 8.80 -20.70
N VAL A 768 -18.53 8.07 -21.11
CA VAL A 768 -17.16 8.23 -20.62
C VAL A 768 -16.35 9.12 -21.59
N GLY A 769 -15.56 10.06 -21.06
CA GLY A 769 -14.56 10.82 -21.80
C GLY A 769 -13.14 10.39 -21.44
N LEU A 770 -12.16 10.69 -22.29
CA LEU A 770 -10.73 10.41 -22.04
C LEU A 770 -9.89 11.67 -22.28
N VAL A 771 -8.98 11.96 -21.36
CA VAL A 771 -7.95 13.00 -21.47
C VAL A 771 -6.60 12.32 -21.65
N VAL A 772 -5.95 12.57 -22.79
CA VAL A 772 -4.60 12.06 -23.08
C VAL A 772 -3.54 13.00 -22.48
N THR A 773 -2.51 12.43 -21.86
CA THR A 773 -1.50 13.14 -21.03
C THR A 773 -0.05 12.68 -21.26
N THR A 774 0.20 11.81 -22.23
CA THR A 774 1.55 11.29 -22.52
C THR A 774 2.55 12.39 -22.88
N ASP A 775 2.08 13.50 -23.45
CA ASP A 775 2.86 14.69 -23.81
C ASP A 775 3.12 15.68 -22.65
N VAL A 776 2.46 15.49 -21.50
CA VAL A 776 2.69 16.28 -20.28
C VAL A 776 3.39 15.48 -19.17
N GLY A 777 3.69 14.20 -19.42
CA GLY A 777 4.45 13.36 -18.49
C GLY A 777 5.94 13.67 -18.45
N ASP A 778 6.62 13.07 -17.48
CA ASP A 778 8.05 13.22 -17.24
C ASP A 778 8.64 11.85 -16.89
N PRO A 779 9.62 11.32 -17.66
CA PRO A 779 10.25 10.03 -17.38
C PRO A 779 10.79 9.92 -15.94
N ALA A 780 11.29 11.03 -15.39
CA ALA A 780 11.89 11.10 -14.06
C ALA A 780 10.87 11.42 -12.94
N ASN A 781 9.66 11.87 -13.28
CA ASN A 781 8.67 12.35 -12.30
C ASN A 781 7.23 11.91 -12.63
N ILE A 782 6.74 10.95 -11.83
CA ILE A 782 5.37 10.42 -11.89
C ILE A 782 4.28 11.48 -11.60
N HIS A 783 4.66 12.64 -11.05
CA HIS A 783 3.77 13.76 -10.74
C HIS A 783 4.14 15.02 -11.54
N PRO A 784 3.86 15.04 -12.85
CA PRO A 784 4.20 16.18 -13.71
C PRO A 784 3.45 17.45 -13.29
N THR A 785 4.17 18.57 -13.19
CA THR A 785 3.66 19.85 -12.66
C THR A 785 2.70 20.59 -13.60
N ASN A 786 2.65 20.21 -14.88
CA ASN A 786 1.67 20.72 -15.84
C ASN A 786 0.29 20.07 -15.62
N LYS A 787 -0.41 20.48 -14.56
CA LYS A 787 -1.82 20.18 -14.35
C LYS A 787 -2.77 21.10 -15.14
N GLN A 788 -2.24 22.17 -15.74
CA GLN A 788 -2.99 23.12 -16.56
C GLN A 788 -3.60 22.44 -17.79
N ASP A 789 -2.77 21.81 -18.62
CA ASP A 789 -3.24 21.05 -19.79
C ASP A 789 -4.23 19.94 -19.40
N VAL A 790 -3.97 19.23 -18.30
CA VAL A 790 -4.85 18.14 -17.85
C VAL A 790 -6.25 18.66 -17.51
N GLY A 791 -6.37 19.71 -16.71
CA GLY A 791 -7.66 20.30 -16.34
C GLY A 791 -8.37 20.96 -17.52
N LEU A 792 -7.64 21.65 -18.40
CA LEU A 792 -8.20 22.26 -19.62
C LEU A 792 -8.75 21.21 -20.59
N ARG A 793 -8.02 20.11 -20.82
CA ARG A 793 -8.47 18.98 -21.66
C ARG A 793 -9.64 18.23 -21.02
N ALA A 794 -9.65 18.09 -19.70
CA ALA A 794 -10.82 17.55 -18.98
C ALA A 794 -12.07 18.39 -19.20
N ALA A 795 -11.94 19.73 -19.19
CA ALA A 795 -13.07 20.63 -19.43
C ALA A 795 -13.58 20.56 -20.88
N LEU A 796 -12.69 20.49 -21.88
CA LEU A 796 -13.08 20.21 -23.27
C LEU A 796 -13.83 18.87 -23.38
N SER A 797 -13.37 17.84 -22.67
CA SER A 797 -13.99 16.52 -22.67
C SER A 797 -15.40 16.55 -22.05
N ALA A 798 -15.59 17.28 -20.94
CA ALA A 798 -16.90 17.53 -20.35
C ALA A 798 -17.82 18.37 -21.26
N GLU A 799 -17.30 19.45 -21.87
CA GLU A 799 -18.03 20.29 -22.84
C GLU A 799 -18.61 19.46 -23.99
N LYS A 800 -17.84 18.50 -24.52
CA LYS A 800 -18.35 17.56 -25.53
C LYS A 800 -19.31 16.53 -24.95
N LYS A 801 -18.88 15.76 -23.94
CA LYS A 801 -19.57 14.54 -23.48
C LYS A 801 -20.79 14.80 -22.60
N VAL A 802 -20.86 15.95 -21.93
CA VAL A 802 -21.90 16.28 -20.94
C VAL A 802 -22.71 17.50 -21.34
N TYR A 803 -22.06 18.52 -21.90
CA TYR A 803 -22.74 19.73 -22.38
C TYR A 803 -23.08 19.70 -23.89
N ASN A 804 -22.72 18.61 -24.59
CA ASN A 804 -23.04 18.37 -26.00
C ASN A 804 -22.54 19.47 -26.96
N GLN A 805 -21.51 20.23 -26.59
CA GLN A 805 -20.97 21.31 -27.41
C GLN A 805 -20.31 20.77 -28.70
N ASN A 806 -20.48 21.47 -29.82
CA ASN A 806 -19.86 21.06 -31.08
C ASN A 806 -18.40 21.52 -31.22
N ILE A 807 -17.55 21.01 -30.32
CA ILE A 807 -16.10 21.29 -30.28
C ILE A 807 -15.26 20.04 -30.60
N ILE A 808 -13.98 20.28 -30.87
CA ILE A 808 -12.91 19.26 -30.81
C ILE A 808 -12.42 19.18 -29.36
N TYR A 809 -12.28 17.96 -28.83
CA TYR A 809 -12.15 17.71 -27.39
C TYR A 809 -11.12 16.63 -27.01
N SER A 810 -10.64 15.88 -27.99
CA SER A 810 -9.67 14.80 -27.85
C SER A 810 -8.75 14.82 -29.06
N GLY A 811 -7.55 14.29 -28.93
CA GLY A 811 -6.64 14.07 -30.06
C GLY A 811 -7.00 12.81 -30.85
N PRO A 812 -6.18 12.43 -31.85
CA PRO A 812 -6.44 11.27 -32.68
C PRO A 812 -6.59 9.97 -31.87
N ILE A 813 -7.70 9.26 -32.07
CA ILE A 813 -7.97 7.95 -31.48
C ILE A 813 -7.93 6.89 -32.58
N TYR A 814 -7.20 5.78 -32.37
CA TYR A 814 -7.11 4.71 -33.36
C TYR A 814 -8.49 4.17 -33.75
N LYS A 815 -8.73 4.02 -35.05
CA LYS A 815 -10.00 3.57 -35.62
C LYS A 815 -9.88 2.23 -36.35
N SER A 816 -8.95 2.15 -37.31
CA SER A 816 -8.71 0.93 -38.09
C SER A 816 -7.36 0.96 -38.79
N MET A 817 -6.91 -0.19 -39.27
CA MET A 817 -5.72 -0.31 -40.11
C MET A 817 -6.01 -1.06 -41.42
N VAL A 818 -5.26 -0.74 -42.47
CA VAL A 818 -5.24 -1.47 -43.75
C VAL A 818 -3.80 -1.80 -44.10
N VAL A 819 -3.50 -3.04 -44.48
CA VAL A 819 -2.18 -3.44 -44.97
C VAL A 819 -2.08 -3.08 -46.46
N GLU A 820 -1.15 -2.20 -46.81
CA GLU A 820 -0.88 -1.75 -48.17
C GLU A 820 0.55 -2.18 -48.55
N GLY A 821 0.69 -3.40 -49.08
CA GLY A 821 1.99 -3.98 -49.45
C GLY A 821 2.89 -4.26 -48.24
N ASN A 822 4.07 -3.63 -48.20
CA ASN A 822 5.01 -3.68 -47.08
C ASN A 822 4.78 -2.53 -46.06
N SER A 823 3.58 -1.94 -46.05
CA SER A 823 3.21 -0.85 -45.13
C SER A 823 1.83 -1.08 -44.51
N ILE A 824 1.55 -0.40 -43.41
CA ILE A 824 0.23 -0.37 -42.77
C ILE A 824 -0.24 1.08 -42.68
N LYS A 825 -1.45 1.32 -43.17
CA LYS A 825 -2.13 2.61 -43.15
C LYS A 825 -3.13 2.65 -42.01
N ILE A 826 -2.91 3.56 -41.07
CA ILE A 826 -3.72 3.77 -39.88
C ILE A 826 -4.69 4.93 -40.11
N SER A 827 -5.98 4.71 -39.80
CA SER A 827 -6.98 5.76 -39.71
C SER A 827 -7.38 6.04 -38.26
N PHE A 828 -7.85 7.26 -38.02
CA PHE A 828 -8.17 7.78 -36.70
C PHE A 828 -9.55 8.43 -36.68
N ASP A 829 -10.19 8.42 -35.52
CA ASP A 829 -11.24 9.37 -35.15
C ASP A 829 -10.64 10.57 -34.39
N SER A 830 -11.44 11.62 -34.15
CA SER A 830 -11.01 12.83 -33.42
C SER A 830 -9.84 13.62 -34.04
N ILE A 831 -9.64 13.50 -35.36
CA ILE A 831 -8.58 14.20 -36.11
C ILE A 831 -8.74 15.73 -36.23
N GLY A 832 -9.88 16.30 -35.81
CA GLY A 832 -10.16 17.73 -35.92
C GLY A 832 -10.06 18.26 -37.35
N SER A 833 -9.30 19.34 -37.57
CA SER A 833 -8.98 19.90 -38.90
C SER A 833 -7.79 19.21 -39.62
N GLY A 834 -7.37 18.06 -39.10
CA GLY A 834 -6.37 17.16 -39.67
C GLY A 834 -5.23 16.85 -38.71
N LEU A 835 -4.42 15.87 -39.08
CA LEU A 835 -3.25 15.45 -38.30
C LEU A 835 -2.08 16.45 -38.44
N MET A 836 -1.21 16.52 -37.43
CA MET A 836 0.08 17.22 -37.48
C MET A 836 1.18 16.48 -36.71
N VAL A 837 2.44 16.76 -37.06
CA VAL A 837 3.60 16.45 -36.22
C VAL A 837 3.76 17.61 -35.23
N GLY A 838 3.47 17.37 -33.95
CA GLY A 838 3.39 18.42 -32.93
C GLY A 838 4.58 18.43 -31.98
N LEU A 839 5.09 19.62 -31.66
CA LEU A 839 6.05 19.86 -30.59
C LEU A 839 5.34 20.50 -29.40
N LYS A 840 5.42 19.86 -28.22
CA LYS A 840 4.90 20.34 -26.94
C LYS A 840 6.08 20.62 -26.00
N GLN A 841 6.08 21.79 -25.35
CA GLN A 841 7.13 22.22 -24.43
C GLN A 841 6.54 22.97 -23.24
N GLY A 842 6.63 22.39 -22.04
CA GLY A 842 6.08 22.99 -20.81
C GLY A 842 4.60 23.36 -20.95
N LEU A 843 4.25 24.59 -20.58
CA LEU A 843 2.90 25.14 -20.69
C LEU A 843 2.53 25.65 -22.10
N THR A 844 3.49 25.80 -23.01
CA THR A 844 3.22 26.27 -24.39
C THR A 844 2.29 25.28 -25.11
N PRO A 845 1.24 25.74 -25.82
CA PRO A 845 0.41 24.87 -26.67
C PRO A 845 1.24 24.11 -27.70
N ALA A 846 0.79 22.93 -28.12
CA ALA A 846 1.50 22.14 -29.13
C ALA A 846 1.51 22.85 -30.49
N VAL A 847 2.67 22.91 -31.15
CA VAL A 847 2.86 23.61 -32.44
C VAL A 847 3.27 22.65 -33.56
N GLU A 848 2.81 22.90 -34.77
CA GLU A 848 3.15 22.11 -35.97
C GLU A 848 4.63 22.25 -36.34
N VAL A 849 5.36 21.13 -36.35
CA VAL A 849 6.72 21.03 -36.89
C VAL A 849 6.62 20.67 -38.37
N LYS A 850 6.64 21.69 -39.22
CA LYS A 850 6.75 21.52 -40.67
C LYS A 850 8.06 20.79 -41.00
N ASP A 851 7.96 19.78 -41.86
CA ASP A 851 9.04 18.82 -42.18
C ASP A 851 9.54 17.97 -40.99
N GLY A 852 8.79 17.91 -39.87
CA GLY A 852 9.05 17.00 -38.77
C GLY A 852 8.76 15.53 -39.12
N LYS A 853 9.52 14.60 -38.52
CA LYS A 853 9.22 13.16 -38.58
C LYS A 853 8.28 12.73 -37.45
N LEU A 854 7.36 11.80 -37.71
CA LEU A 854 6.60 11.14 -36.66
C LEU A 854 7.49 10.20 -35.81
N THR A 855 7.19 10.10 -34.52
CA THR A 855 7.88 9.22 -33.56
C THR A 855 6.90 8.37 -32.75
N GLY A 856 7.40 7.35 -32.07
CA GLY A 856 6.63 6.48 -31.18
C GLY A 856 5.84 5.37 -31.88
N PHE A 857 5.98 5.22 -33.21
CA PHE A 857 5.42 4.12 -33.99
C PHE A 857 6.37 2.91 -34.06
N ALA A 858 5.81 1.73 -33.81
CA ALA A 858 6.47 0.44 -34.01
C ALA A 858 5.60 -0.47 -34.90
N ILE A 859 6.24 -1.31 -35.70
CA ILE A 859 5.59 -2.22 -36.66
C ILE A 859 6.19 -3.63 -36.54
N ALA A 860 5.35 -4.66 -36.69
CA ALA A 860 5.75 -6.06 -36.61
C ALA A 860 5.17 -6.90 -37.75
N GLY A 861 5.84 -8.00 -38.08
CA GLY A 861 5.32 -9.04 -38.97
C GLY A 861 4.54 -10.11 -38.21
N SER A 862 4.27 -11.24 -38.87
CA SER A 862 3.59 -12.39 -38.26
C SER A 862 4.40 -13.12 -37.18
N ASP A 863 5.69 -12.79 -37.06
CA ASP A 863 6.55 -13.13 -35.92
C ASP A 863 6.20 -12.34 -34.64
N ASN A 864 5.50 -11.22 -34.79
CA ASN A 864 5.20 -10.21 -33.76
C ASN A 864 6.46 -9.53 -33.17
N VAL A 865 7.58 -9.54 -33.89
CA VAL A 865 8.80 -8.81 -33.47
C VAL A 865 8.65 -7.34 -33.87
N PHE A 866 8.56 -6.45 -32.89
CA PHE A 866 8.33 -5.02 -33.11
C PHE A 866 9.63 -4.27 -33.41
N TYR A 867 9.66 -3.60 -34.56
CA TYR A 867 10.73 -2.69 -34.96
C TYR A 867 10.23 -1.25 -35.02
N LEU A 868 11.12 -0.28 -34.79
CA LEU A 868 10.83 1.13 -34.99
C LEU A 868 10.45 1.36 -36.47
N ALA A 869 9.42 2.18 -36.68
CA ALA A 869 8.81 2.38 -37.99
C ALA A 869 8.99 3.80 -38.52
N ASP A 870 9.30 3.93 -39.81
CA ASP A 870 9.12 5.17 -40.55
C ASP A 870 7.61 5.41 -40.73
N ALA A 871 7.11 6.50 -40.14
CA ALA A 871 5.70 6.90 -40.17
C ALA A 871 5.52 8.28 -40.82
N VAL A 872 4.54 8.40 -41.72
CA VAL A 872 4.28 9.61 -42.51
C VAL A 872 2.78 9.93 -42.55
N ILE A 873 2.42 11.20 -42.32
CA ILE A 873 1.04 11.68 -42.45
C ILE A 873 0.67 11.74 -43.94
N SER A 874 -0.43 11.08 -44.32
CA SER A 874 -0.98 11.06 -45.67
C SER A 874 -2.46 11.43 -45.60
N GLY A 875 -2.74 12.72 -45.76
CA GLY A 875 -4.07 13.30 -45.49
C GLY A 875 -4.49 13.04 -44.04
N ASP A 876 -5.64 12.40 -43.87
CA ASP A 876 -6.24 12.06 -42.57
C ASP A 876 -5.76 10.71 -42.00
N THR A 877 -4.72 10.11 -42.61
CA THR A 877 -4.16 8.80 -42.22
C THR A 877 -2.66 8.89 -41.94
N VAL A 878 -2.11 7.90 -41.22
CA VAL A 878 -0.66 7.71 -41.09
C VAL A 878 -0.26 6.41 -41.77
N VAL A 879 0.69 6.48 -42.72
CA VAL A 879 1.30 5.30 -43.33
C VAL A 879 2.55 4.94 -42.53
N VAL A 880 2.64 3.69 -42.08
CA VAL A 880 3.66 3.15 -41.17
C VAL A 880 4.38 2.01 -41.89
N SER A 881 5.71 2.00 -41.89
CA SER A 881 6.52 0.97 -42.57
C SER A 881 7.87 0.78 -41.88
N SER A 882 8.57 -0.33 -42.16
CA SER A 882 9.97 -0.49 -41.75
C SER A 882 10.72 -1.38 -42.75
N SER A 883 11.96 -1.03 -43.07
CA SER A 883 12.83 -1.84 -43.94
C SER A 883 13.14 -3.23 -43.38
N LYS A 884 12.90 -3.44 -42.08
CA LYS A 884 13.03 -4.74 -41.39
C LYS A 884 11.77 -5.62 -41.49
N VAL A 885 10.62 -5.07 -41.89
CA VAL A 885 9.32 -5.78 -41.90
C VAL A 885 8.70 -5.76 -43.29
N THR A 886 8.93 -6.84 -44.05
CA THR A 886 8.46 -6.95 -45.44
C THR A 886 6.99 -7.32 -45.57
N ASN A 887 6.43 -8.01 -44.57
CA ASN A 887 5.03 -8.46 -44.53
C ASN A 887 4.42 -8.04 -43.17
N PRO A 888 4.08 -6.75 -42.99
CA PRO A 888 3.63 -6.25 -41.69
C PRO A 888 2.19 -6.69 -41.38
N THR A 889 1.94 -7.02 -40.10
CA THR A 889 0.62 -7.44 -39.61
C THR A 889 0.14 -6.68 -38.38
N ALA A 890 1.01 -5.96 -37.67
CA ALA A 890 0.64 -5.19 -36.48
C ALA A 890 1.40 -3.86 -36.37
N VAL A 891 0.76 -2.88 -35.72
CA VAL A 891 1.31 -1.56 -35.37
C VAL A 891 1.04 -1.28 -33.89
N ARG A 892 2.01 -0.64 -33.23
CA ARG A 892 1.87 -0.05 -31.90
C ARG A 892 2.27 1.43 -31.95
N PHE A 893 1.59 2.28 -31.20
CA PHE A 893 1.88 3.70 -31.08
C PHE A 893 1.91 4.12 -29.61
N GLY A 894 3.04 4.70 -29.18
CA GLY A 894 3.25 5.12 -27.79
C GLY A 894 3.15 3.98 -26.78
N TRP A 895 3.35 2.73 -27.22
CA TRP A 895 3.29 1.54 -26.38
C TRP A 895 4.58 1.36 -25.59
N ALA A 896 4.85 2.30 -24.68
CA ALA A 896 5.97 2.23 -23.76
C ALA A 896 5.63 2.85 -22.40
N ASP A 897 6.44 2.58 -21.38
CA ASP A 897 6.28 3.13 -20.03
C ASP A 897 6.38 4.66 -20.06
N SER A 898 7.45 5.23 -20.62
CA SER A 898 7.54 6.66 -20.98
C SER A 898 7.75 6.84 -22.50
N PRO A 899 6.68 6.97 -23.31
CA PRO A 899 6.75 6.95 -24.77
C PRO A 899 7.16 8.29 -25.40
N VAL A 900 7.90 8.25 -26.51
CA VAL A 900 8.34 9.43 -27.27
C VAL A 900 7.42 9.64 -28.48
N THR A 901 6.25 10.24 -28.23
CA THR A 901 5.18 10.43 -29.23
C THR A 901 4.98 11.89 -29.63
N ASN A 902 4.76 12.15 -30.92
CA ASN A 902 4.55 13.51 -31.45
C ASN A 902 3.40 13.63 -32.48
N LEU A 903 2.44 12.69 -32.50
CA LEU A 903 1.23 12.78 -33.31
C LEU A 903 0.13 13.57 -32.56
N TYR A 904 -0.39 14.61 -33.21
CA TYR A 904 -1.50 15.45 -32.70
C TYR A 904 -2.55 15.67 -33.79
N ASN A 905 -3.72 16.18 -33.42
CA ASN A 905 -4.54 16.97 -34.35
C ASN A 905 -4.07 18.44 -34.37
N LYS A 906 -4.47 19.21 -35.39
CA LYS A 906 -4.09 20.63 -35.55
C LYS A 906 -4.62 21.56 -34.47
N GLU A 907 -5.59 21.11 -33.69
CA GLU A 907 -6.09 21.79 -32.49
C GLU A 907 -5.14 21.61 -31.28
N GLY A 908 -4.05 20.86 -31.43
CA GLY A 908 -3.00 20.72 -30.41
C GLY A 908 -3.26 19.62 -29.38
N LEU A 909 -4.17 18.67 -29.66
CA LEU A 909 -4.47 17.56 -28.75
C LEU A 909 -3.74 16.27 -29.19
N PRO A 910 -3.02 15.59 -28.27
CA PRO A 910 -2.17 14.44 -28.61
C PRO A 910 -2.99 13.18 -28.87
N ALA A 911 -2.47 12.32 -29.75
CA ALA A 911 -3.05 11.01 -30.03
C ALA A 911 -2.92 10.05 -28.83
N SER A 912 -3.95 9.24 -28.57
CA SER A 912 -3.90 8.24 -27.49
C SER A 912 -3.08 7.01 -27.90
N THR A 913 -2.41 6.38 -26.93
CA THR A 913 -1.58 5.18 -27.14
C THR A 913 -2.42 3.98 -27.57
N PHE A 914 -1.97 3.21 -28.56
CA PHE A 914 -2.72 2.05 -29.06
C PHE A 914 -1.82 0.91 -29.55
N ARG A 915 -2.45 -0.26 -29.74
CA ARG A 915 -1.90 -1.46 -30.37
C ARG A 915 -2.94 -2.06 -31.32
N THR A 916 -2.50 -2.71 -32.41
CA THR A 916 -3.40 -3.44 -33.32
C THR A 916 -3.25 -4.96 -33.25
N ASP A 917 -2.21 -5.46 -32.58
CA ASP A 917 -2.08 -6.88 -32.21
C ASP A 917 -3.04 -7.25 -31.07
N THR A 918 -3.66 -8.43 -31.20
CA THR A 918 -4.54 -9.03 -30.18
C THR A 918 -3.80 -9.98 -29.24
N THR A 919 -2.63 -10.49 -29.65
CA THR A 919 -1.76 -11.40 -28.91
C THR A 919 -1.09 -10.68 -27.75
N TYR A 920 -1.33 -11.09 -26.50
CA TYR A 920 -0.62 -10.54 -25.33
C TYR A 920 0.84 -11.03 -25.28
N ILE A 921 1.68 -10.39 -26.08
CA ILE A 921 3.13 -10.56 -26.04
C ILE A 921 3.65 -9.76 -24.84
N ARG A 922 3.78 -10.44 -23.69
CA ARG A 922 4.94 -10.18 -22.83
C ARG A 922 6.15 -10.49 -23.71
N VAL A 923 7.00 -9.50 -23.95
CA VAL A 923 8.20 -9.72 -24.75
C VAL A 923 9.08 -10.67 -23.96
N ALA A 924 9.28 -11.88 -24.48
CA ALA A 924 10.34 -12.77 -24.04
C ALA A 924 11.66 -12.22 -24.60
N GLU A 925 12.09 -11.09 -24.04
CA GLU A 925 13.41 -10.54 -24.28
C GLU A 925 14.43 -11.48 -23.62
N ASP A 926 15.37 -11.98 -24.42
CA ASP A 926 16.60 -12.58 -23.93
C ASP A 926 17.38 -11.47 -23.19
N ILE A 927 17.05 -11.24 -21.92
CA ILE A 927 17.83 -10.38 -21.03
C ILE A 927 19.25 -10.96 -21.03
N PRO A 928 20.27 -10.23 -21.50
CA PRO A 928 21.63 -10.73 -21.49
C PRO A 928 22.01 -10.99 -20.02
N THR A 929 22.17 -12.27 -19.66
CA THR A 929 22.36 -12.70 -18.27
C THR A 929 23.59 -12.01 -17.70
N VAL A 930 23.36 -11.04 -16.81
CA VAL A 930 24.40 -10.26 -16.16
C VAL A 930 25.15 -11.18 -15.21
N LEU A 931 26.27 -11.71 -15.68
CA LEU A 931 27.10 -12.62 -14.92
C LEU A 931 27.87 -11.82 -13.86
N TYR A 932 27.33 -11.77 -12.65
CA TYR A 932 28.00 -11.16 -11.49
C TYR A 932 29.42 -11.72 -11.35
N GLY A 933 30.41 -10.84 -11.17
CA GLY A 933 31.83 -11.19 -11.12
C GLY A 933 32.55 -11.30 -12.48
N ASP A 934 31.86 -11.19 -13.61
CA ASP A 934 32.44 -11.07 -14.95
C ASP A 934 32.63 -9.57 -15.29
N ILE A 935 33.83 -9.07 -15.01
CA ILE A 935 34.16 -7.64 -14.96
C ILE A 935 34.65 -7.16 -16.32
N ASN A 936 35.31 -8.04 -17.09
CA ASN A 936 35.66 -7.75 -18.48
C ASN A 936 34.48 -7.97 -19.46
N LYS A 937 33.42 -8.66 -19.01
CA LYS A 937 32.20 -8.99 -19.76
C LYS A 937 32.49 -9.94 -20.93
N ASP A 938 33.40 -10.91 -20.73
CA ASP A 938 33.76 -11.95 -21.71
C ASP A 938 32.90 -13.23 -21.63
N GLY A 939 31.99 -13.29 -20.65
CA GLY A 939 31.09 -14.41 -20.36
C GLY A 939 31.61 -15.38 -19.31
N LYS A 940 32.74 -15.09 -18.62
CA LYS A 940 33.40 -16.02 -17.68
C LYS A 940 34.05 -15.31 -16.49
N VAL A 941 33.43 -15.43 -15.33
CA VAL A 941 34.08 -15.10 -14.04
C VAL A 941 35.38 -15.89 -13.86
N ASN A 942 36.54 -15.23 -13.97
CA ASN A 942 37.85 -15.90 -13.94
C ASN A 942 38.94 -15.08 -13.20
N ALA A 943 40.19 -15.56 -13.27
CA ALA A 943 41.32 -14.94 -12.59
C ALA A 943 41.69 -13.55 -13.14
N LEU A 944 41.30 -13.23 -14.37
CA LEU A 944 41.47 -11.90 -14.96
C LEU A 944 40.55 -10.88 -14.27
N ASP A 945 39.30 -11.24 -14.01
CA ASP A 945 38.33 -10.43 -13.25
C ASP A 945 38.83 -10.21 -11.84
N PHE A 946 39.34 -11.24 -11.16
CA PHE A 946 39.93 -11.07 -9.83
C PHE A 946 41.08 -10.04 -9.81
N ALA A 947 41.88 -9.95 -10.88
CA ALA A 947 42.90 -8.93 -11.03
C ALA A 947 42.30 -7.53 -11.31
N LEU A 948 41.22 -7.44 -12.08
CA LEU A 948 40.48 -6.20 -12.34
C LEU A 948 39.77 -5.67 -11.09
N PHE A 949 39.10 -6.53 -10.32
CA PHE A 949 38.49 -6.22 -9.02
C PHE A 949 39.54 -5.68 -8.04
N LYS A 950 40.69 -6.37 -7.94
CA LYS A 950 41.79 -5.89 -7.10
C LYS A 950 42.30 -4.52 -7.53
N LYS A 951 42.34 -4.24 -8.84
CA LYS A 951 42.72 -2.92 -9.37
C LYS A 951 41.66 -1.86 -9.03
N PHE A 952 40.37 -2.17 -9.17
CA PHE A 952 39.25 -1.29 -8.83
C PHE A 952 39.33 -0.83 -7.36
N LEU A 953 39.44 -1.78 -6.42
CA LEU A 953 39.57 -1.48 -4.98
C LEU A 953 40.83 -0.70 -4.59
N LEU A 954 41.84 -0.65 -5.47
CA LEU A 954 43.08 0.11 -5.28
C LEU A 954 43.08 1.45 -6.04
N SER A 955 41.99 1.81 -6.72
CA SER A 955 41.85 3.07 -7.47
C SER A 955 40.65 3.89 -6.97
N SER A 956 40.93 5.01 -6.32
CA SER A 956 39.94 5.95 -5.77
C SER A 956 39.19 6.79 -6.82
N SER A 957 38.88 6.19 -7.98
CA SER A 957 38.27 6.87 -9.13
C SER A 957 37.46 5.94 -10.07
N GLY A 958 37.12 4.72 -9.64
CA GLY A 958 36.27 3.81 -10.39
C GLY A 958 34.79 4.22 -10.35
N THR A 959 34.11 4.22 -11.50
CA THR A 959 32.64 4.28 -11.55
C THR A 959 32.03 2.96 -11.09
N TYR A 960 30.94 3.04 -10.33
CA TYR A 960 30.19 1.90 -9.82
C TYR A 960 29.60 1.07 -10.96
N ASP A 961 29.86 -0.24 -10.97
CA ASP A 961 29.24 -1.21 -11.91
C ASP A 961 28.65 -2.35 -11.08
N THR A 962 27.35 -2.64 -11.27
CA THR A 962 26.56 -3.53 -10.40
C THR A 962 27.01 -4.98 -10.45
N ILE A 963 27.86 -5.37 -11.40
CA ILE A 963 28.49 -6.69 -11.48
C ILE A 963 29.53 -6.96 -10.37
N LEU A 964 30.00 -5.90 -9.70
CA LEU A 964 31.05 -5.96 -8.67
C LEU A 964 30.48 -6.15 -7.26
N ASP A 965 29.22 -5.80 -7.04
CA ASP A 965 28.49 -6.07 -5.80
C ASP A 965 28.02 -7.54 -5.83
N LEU A 966 28.63 -8.38 -4.99
CA LEU A 966 28.46 -9.84 -5.01
C LEU A 966 27.66 -10.37 -3.82
N ASN A 967 27.44 -9.54 -2.80
CA ASN A 967 26.56 -9.84 -1.67
C ASN A 967 25.20 -9.10 -1.73
N LYS A 968 25.07 -8.10 -2.62
CA LYS A 968 23.92 -7.19 -2.80
C LYS A 968 23.65 -6.27 -1.61
N ASP A 969 24.72 -5.79 -0.96
CA ASP A 969 24.66 -4.75 0.09
C ASP A 969 24.67 -3.30 -0.45
N ASN A 970 24.77 -3.13 -1.79
CA ASN A 970 24.92 -1.86 -2.51
C ASN A 970 26.27 -1.16 -2.33
N SER A 971 27.27 -1.81 -1.73
CA SER A 971 28.67 -1.37 -1.79
C SER A 971 29.52 -2.34 -2.62
N VAL A 972 30.79 -1.97 -2.87
CA VAL A 972 31.76 -2.82 -3.56
C VAL A 972 33.03 -2.80 -2.73
N ASN A 973 33.23 -3.83 -1.90
CA ASN A 973 34.21 -3.78 -0.83
C ASN A 973 35.06 -5.06 -0.73
N ALA A 974 35.80 -5.22 0.39
CA ALA A 974 36.67 -6.37 0.62
C ALA A 974 35.91 -7.70 0.78
N VAL A 975 34.63 -7.67 1.17
CA VAL A 975 33.74 -8.83 1.30
C VAL A 975 33.44 -9.41 -0.08
N ASP A 976 33.06 -8.59 -1.06
CA ASP A 976 32.83 -9.01 -2.45
C ASP A 976 34.09 -9.60 -3.07
N PHE A 977 35.23 -8.93 -2.85
CA PHE A 977 36.53 -9.43 -3.29
C PHE A 977 36.88 -10.78 -2.65
N ALA A 978 36.51 -11.00 -1.37
CA ALA A 978 36.66 -12.29 -0.70
C ALA A 978 35.68 -13.35 -1.23
N ILE A 979 34.45 -12.97 -1.61
CA ILE A 979 33.44 -13.83 -2.24
C ILE A 979 33.92 -14.29 -3.62
N LEU A 980 34.41 -13.37 -4.48
CA LEU A 980 34.99 -13.68 -5.78
C LEU A 980 36.21 -14.61 -5.64
N LYS A 981 37.09 -14.33 -4.66
CA LYS A 981 38.22 -15.20 -4.32
C LYS A 981 37.76 -16.60 -3.89
N LYS A 982 36.71 -16.70 -3.06
CA LYS A 982 36.18 -17.97 -2.55
C LYS A 982 35.57 -18.81 -3.68
N TYR A 983 34.88 -18.17 -4.63
CA TYR A 983 34.36 -18.81 -5.83
C TYR A 983 35.49 -19.35 -6.74
N LEU A 984 36.49 -18.52 -7.06
CA LEU A 984 37.61 -18.92 -7.93
C LEU A 984 38.54 -19.97 -7.30
N LEU A 985 38.49 -20.15 -5.97
CA LEU A 985 39.18 -21.23 -5.26
C LEU A 985 38.29 -22.47 -5.02
N GLY A 986 37.07 -22.51 -5.56
CA GLY A 986 36.13 -23.62 -5.43
C GLY A 986 35.51 -23.77 -4.03
N GLY A 987 35.69 -22.79 -3.14
CA GLY A 987 35.12 -22.76 -1.79
C GLY A 987 33.63 -22.36 -1.75
N ILE A 988 33.08 -21.88 -2.87
CA ILE A 988 31.66 -21.84 -3.22
C ILE A 988 31.55 -22.17 -4.71
N SER A 989 30.53 -22.93 -5.11
CA SER A 989 30.33 -23.42 -6.49
C SER A 989 29.66 -22.41 -7.42
N SER A 990 29.09 -21.34 -6.86
CA SER A 990 28.46 -20.23 -7.57
C SER A 990 28.69 -18.93 -6.77
N LEU A 991 28.53 -17.78 -7.42
CA LEU A 991 28.49 -16.50 -6.71
C LEU A 991 27.10 -16.27 -6.07
N PRO A 992 26.99 -15.56 -4.93
CA PRO A 992 25.82 -15.65 -4.05
C PRO A 992 24.48 -15.18 -4.64
N TYR A 993 24.49 -14.36 -5.68
CA TYR A 993 23.27 -13.76 -6.27
C TYR A 993 23.22 -13.81 -7.81
N VAL A 994 23.77 -14.89 -8.40
CA VAL A 994 23.46 -15.29 -9.78
C VAL A 994 22.17 -16.11 -9.78
N LYS A 995 21.22 -15.77 -10.66
CA LYS A 995 19.98 -16.51 -10.91
C LYS A 995 19.66 -16.48 -12.40
#